data_AF-A0A8T0LZE0-F1
#
_entry.id   AF-A0A8T0LZE0-F1
#
_cell.length_a   1.000
_cell.length_b   1.000
_cell.length_c   1.000
_cell.angle_alpha   90.00
_cell.angle_beta   90.00
_cell.angle_gamma   90.00
#
_symmetry.space_group_name_H-M   'P 1'
#
loop_
_entity.id
_entity.type
_entity.pdbx_description
1 polymer ?
#
loop_
_entity_poly.entity_id
_entity_poly.type
_entity_poly.pdbx_seq_one_letter_code
_entity_poly.pdbx_strand_id
1 'polypeptide(L)'
;MEGAPSSGAELTDAVLRSYSVARNFAPQEDEDPNATITSLDFHRNGERCVTSRNDGVLSLINCLSGTVAKTIFTKRYGVGLVRFTHHPDCVIFSSANSANDHRIRYHSFFDNKFLRYYTGHTDKVTSLMMHPTADEFISSGMDGTIRLWDLRNSDTSAIIRVDHLPVAHICAAYDQEGVVFGVYTDDHLIRMYDARNYQEGPFAKFSLYDQSIMSAVDPYLAQLQAPSLNVKKMHALDLKFSPDGNQLLVTTNRGVFLHLDAFEGKLLHLFKEHGAITADYTVTTAAGTTLLGAWEGWGTSLCWWANVFGDREDIADALFTLNDAVTLDGATSPIPALGMTIVRYNVGGSSNNVVDDSGTEVAMSASDKMPAFKFMESFWLDWMSKDPTSTSWDWSVDAKQRAMLDLATKRDVDVLEAFSNSPPWWMTNNHATAGGDNGDKDNLQDWNHDEFVLYLSAVVSKAKTSWGINFTYVEPFNEPMSTWWTFPGGQEGCHFEVDTQNDVLVQLRTQLDTLGLQDVAISASDENSPSLALATLTSMSTNTDVMNAIGKVNTHGYDGLSPYRGEDREPLKALVAQSSKKLWDSEYGESDATGLSLAESIGLDINQMGVSAFVYWQALDSGAWGLIQSNPGDSWIGTPNPKYYVMAQYSRHIRPGMAILSTDDVKTVMAYDAAAKLLVLVTVNTGDAQTITFDLASFTRVAGPITAWTTETSGSGALHTSSTIDLSDSATTLLDSWEGWGTSLAWWANAFGNRADIADSLFTLKESVTVEGVAPAVPALGMNIVRYNVGGSGNNVIDDGGTEVAMSVSKNMPATSPKYIDTFWLNWASNDSTSTSWNWKADANQRAMLDLATKRDVDIVEAFSNAPPWWMTNNHATAGGADGKKDNLQSWNHGQFALYLATVVSQAKTSWGIDIKYVEPFNEPMSMWWTFPGGQEGCHFEVNSQKDVLLKLRAKLDALGLKDVVVATSDENTPPLALSTLTTMSKDANVMASFGKVNTHGYAGLSPYRGPDRGPLKDLVKKSGKTLWDSEYGEKDATGLSMAESIALDINEMGVSAFVYWQALDGGGWGLLQSVIGDKAISAPNLKYYVMAQYSRHIRPGMAILSSDDAKSVMAYDATAKLLVLVTVNTGVAQKVTFDLASFKAVKGPISAWTTEANSTDGALYKSSTIKASGTSFDAAFPASSVMTFEIQGVE
;
A
#
# COMPACT_ATOMS: atom_id res chain seq x y z
N MET A 1 -40.57 -34.46 -14.18
CA MET A 1 -39.42 -33.53 -14.19
C MET A 1 -38.93 -33.51 -12.76
N GLU A 2 -37.76 -34.11 -12.52
CA GLU A 2 -37.14 -34.24 -11.20
C GLU A 2 -36.76 -32.86 -10.66
N GLY A 3 -36.95 -32.68 -9.35
CA GLY A 3 -36.87 -31.40 -8.66
C GLY A 3 -35.47 -30.81 -8.64
N ALA A 4 -35.35 -29.57 -9.13
CA ALA A 4 -34.21 -28.71 -8.82
C ALA A 4 -34.26 -28.34 -7.33
N PRO A 5 -33.13 -28.39 -6.59
CA PRO A 5 -33.11 -27.88 -5.23
C PRO A 5 -33.21 -26.35 -5.25
N SER A 6 -34.19 -25.83 -4.52
CA SER A 6 -34.37 -24.42 -4.20
C SER A 6 -33.35 -23.98 -3.13
N SER A 7 -32.14 -23.62 -3.52
CA SER A 7 -31.21 -22.90 -2.64
C SER A 7 -31.17 -21.43 -3.05
N GLY A 8 -32.16 -20.66 -2.62
CA GLY A 8 -32.05 -19.20 -2.63
C GLY A 8 -31.09 -18.78 -1.51
N ALA A 9 -30.18 -17.84 -1.78
CA ALA A 9 -29.38 -17.23 -0.73
C ALA A 9 -30.29 -16.48 0.25
N GLU A 10 -30.06 -16.62 1.55
CA GLU A 10 -30.78 -15.88 2.57
C GLU A 10 -30.43 -14.40 2.47
N LEU A 11 -31.44 -13.52 2.35
CA LEU A 11 -31.22 -12.09 2.35
C LEU A 11 -30.83 -11.66 3.77
N THR A 12 -29.57 -11.29 3.99
CA THR A 12 -29.05 -10.79 5.26
C THR A 12 -28.51 -9.36 5.10
N ASP A 13 -28.28 -8.63 6.20
CA ASP A 13 -27.64 -7.31 6.12
C ASP A 13 -26.27 -7.38 5.45
N ALA A 14 -25.51 -8.47 5.68
CA ALA A 14 -24.23 -8.70 5.04
C ALA A 14 -24.37 -8.90 3.52
N VAL A 15 -25.35 -9.69 3.07
CA VAL A 15 -25.62 -9.89 1.64
C VAL A 15 -26.02 -8.56 0.97
N LEU A 16 -26.89 -7.76 1.60
CA LEU A 16 -27.25 -6.44 1.08
C LEU A 16 -26.06 -5.48 1.02
N ARG A 17 -25.19 -5.48 2.03
CA ARG A 17 -23.96 -4.65 2.06
C ARG A 17 -22.88 -5.15 1.11
N SER A 18 -22.89 -6.44 0.77
CA SER A 18 -21.97 -7.02 -0.21
C SER A 18 -22.29 -6.62 -1.65
N TYR A 19 -23.51 -6.13 -1.92
CA TYR A 19 -23.88 -5.66 -3.25
C TYR A 19 -23.05 -4.44 -3.61
N SER A 20 -22.15 -4.64 -4.56
CA SER A 20 -21.37 -3.60 -5.21
C SER A 20 -21.89 -3.34 -6.62
N VAL A 21 -21.44 -2.25 -7.23
CA VAL A 21 -21.76 -1.96 -8.63
C VAL A 21 -21.06 -3.00 -9.51
N ALA A 22 -21.81 -4.00 -9.96
CA ALA A 22 -21.28 -5.03 -10.85
C ALA A 22 -20.98 -4.50 -12.26
N ARG A 23 -21.81 -3.56 -12.75
CA ARG A 23 -21.60 -2.82 -14.00
C ARG A 23 -22.32 -1.47 -13.96
N ASN A 24 -21.72 -0.47 -14.58
CA ASN A 24 -22.36 0.81 -14.88
C ASN A 24 -22.89 0.79 -16.33
N PHE A 25 -24.18 1.02 -16.52
CA PHE A 25 -24.80 1.15 -17.83
C PHE A 25 -24.83 2.65 -18.20
N ALA A 26 -23.78 3.13 -18.85
CA ALA A 26 -23.66 4.55 -19.19
C ALA A 26 -24.82 5.02 -20.10
N PRO A 27 -25.35 6.25 -19.89
CA PRO A 27 -26.33 6.86 -20.79
C PRO A 27 -25.72 7.07 -22.20
N GLN A 28 -26.53 6.99 -23.25
CA GLN A 28 -26.07 7.27 -24.63
C GLN A 28 -25.64 8.74 -24.80
N GLU A 29 -24.74 9.03 -25.76
CA GLU A 29 -24.14 10.36 -26.01
C GLU A 29 -25.16 11.50 -26.27
N ASP A 30 -26.44 11.18 -26.53
CA ASP A 30 -27.53 12.12 -26.85
C ASP A 30 -28.52 12.36 -25.67
N GLU A 31 -28.19 11.96 -24.44
CA GLU A 31 -29.11 11.99 -23.28
C GLU A 31 -29.02 13.28 -22.43
N ASP A 32 -30.16 13.74 -21.88
CA ASP A 32 -30.20 14.83 -20.89
C ASP A 32 -29.54 14.34 -19.59
N PRO A 33 -28.41 14.94 -19.16
CA PRO A 33 -27.66 14.50 -17.98
C PRO A 33 -28.44 14.65 -16.66
N ASN A 34 -29.54 15.42 -16.65
CA ASN A 34 -30.36 15.62 -15.47
C ASN A 34 -31.57 14.67 -15.39
N ALA A 35 -31.73 13.75 -16.34
CA ALA A 35 -32.86 12.83 -16.36
C ALA A 35 -32.67 11.69 -15.35
N THR A 36 -33.71 11.36 -14.60
CA THR A 36 -33.67 10.29 -13.58
C THR A 36 -34.45 9.07 -14.03
N ILE A 37 -33.96 7.88 -13.64
CA ILE A 37 -34.69 6.62 -13.81
C ILE A 37 -35.87 6.62 -12.83
N THR A 38 -37.08 6.44 -13.34
CA THR A 38 -38.32 6.41 -12.57
C THR A 38 -38.77 5.00 -12.23
N SER A 39 -38.35 4.01 -13.02
CA SER A 39 -38.65 2.60 -12.78
C SER A 39 -37.73 1.71 -13.60
N LEU A 40 -37.54 0.48 -13.13
CA LEU A 40 -36.86 -0.59 -13.87
C LEU A 40 -37.55 -1.92 -13.63
N ASP A 41 -37.37 -2.86 -14.55
CA ASP A 41 -37.82 -4.25 -14.40
C ASP A 41 -36.93 -5.20 -15.19
N PHE A 42 -36.70 -6.39 -14.64
CA PHE A 42 -35.95 -7.44 -15.33
C PHE A 42 -36.91 -8.43 -15.97
N HIS A 43 -36.61 -8.85 -17.19
CA HIS A 43 -37.32 -9.96 -17.78
C HIS A 43 -36.96 -11.25 -17.02
N ARG A 44 -37.87 -12.22 -16.95
CA ARG A 44 -37.72 -13.43 -16.12
C ARG A 44 -36.49 -14.28 -16.42
N ASN A 45 -35.96 -14.20 -17.62
CA ASN A 45 -34.73 -14.90 -17.99
C ASN A 45 -33.44 -14.18 -17.52
N GLY A 46 -33.54 -12.97 -16.94
CA GLY A 46 -32.41 -12.19 -16.44
C GLY A 46 -31.51 -11.56 -17.52
N GLU A 47 -31.71 -11.91 -18.80
CA GLU A 47 -30.88 -11.42 -19.92
C GLU A 47 -31.21 -9.99 -20.34
N ARG A 48 -32.37 -9.48 -19.93
CA ARG A 48 -32.88 -8.17 -20.35
C ARG A 48 -33.43 -7.38 -19.17
N CYS A 49 -33.17 -6.08 -19.20
CA CYS A 49 -33.73 -5.10 -18.27
C CYS A 49 -34.43 -4.01 -19.08
N VAL A 50 -35.53 -3.47 -18.58
CA VAL A 50 -36.16 -2.27 -19.11
C VAL A 50 -36.09 -1.16 -18.07
N THR A 51 -35.76 0.04 -18.51
CA THR A 51 -35.78 1.25 -17.67
C THR A 51 -36.74 2.27 -18.24
N SER A 52 -37.37 3.05 -17.36
CA SER A 52 -38.13 4.25 -17.71
C SER A 52 -37.49 5.48 -17.08
N ARG A 53 -37.53 6.60 -17.80
CA ARG A 53 -36.98 7.88 -17.36
C ARG A 53 -38.06 8.97 -17.27
N ASN A 54 -37.83 9.96 -16.41
CA ASN A 54 -38.74 11.08 -16.18
C ASN A 54 -38.94 11.99 -17.43
N ASP A 55 -38.05 11.94 -18.41
CA ASP A 55 -38.12 12.64 -19.69
C ASP A 55 -38.94 11.90 -20.76
N GLY A 56 -39.54 10.76 -20.41
CA GLY A 56 -40.40 9.98 -21.32
C GLY A 56 -39.65 8.93 -22.14
N VAL A 57 -38.41 8.59 -21.80
CA VAL A 57 -37.62 7.56 -22.49
C VAL A 57 -37.79 6.17 -21.85
N LEU A 58 -37.97 5.16 -22.70
CA LEU A 58 -37.93 3.74 -22.35
C LEU A 58 -36.71 3.09 -23.01
N SER A 59 -35.86 2.42 -22.23
CA SER A 59 -34.66 1.75 -22.74
C SER A 59 -34.71 0.25 -22.44
N LEU A 60 -34.52 -0.58 -23.47
CA LEU A 60 -34.33 -2.02 -23.36
C LEU A 60 -32.83 -2.32 -23.34
N ILE A 61 -32.35 -2.90 -22.26
CA ILE A 61 -30.94 -3.15 -21.98
C ILE A 61 -30.65 -4.65 -22.06
N ASN A 62 -29.55 -5.01 -22.71
CA ASN A 62 -29.00 -6.36 -22.65
C ASN A 62 -28.06 -6.47 -21.43
N CYS A 63 -28.46 -7.28 -20.46
CA CYS A 63 -27.75 -7.42 -19.19
C CYS A 63 -26.42 -8.17 -19.33
N LEU A 64 -26.26 -9.01 -20.37
CA LEU A 64 -25.02 -9.76 -20.62
C LEU A 64 -23.94 -8.87 -21.23
N SER A 65 -24.29 -8.03 -22.21
CA SER A 65 -23.35 -7.15 -22.89
C SER A 65 -23.17 -5.80 -22.22
N GLY A 66 -24.09 -5.35 -21.37
CA GLY A 66 -24.02 -4.03 -20.75
C GLY A 66 -24.53 -2.89 -21.64
N THR A 67 -25.22 -3.21 -22.74
CA THR A 67 -25.53 -2.23 -23.79
C THR A 67 -27.04 -2.02 -23.97
N VAL A 68 -27.44 -0.79 -24.30
CA VAL A 68 -28.82 -0.49 -24.73
C VAL A 68 -29.09 -1.15 -26.07
N ALA A 69 -30.07 -2.05 -26.11
CA ALA A 69 -30.49 -2.76 -27.30
C ALA A 69 -31.49 -1.95 -28.14
N LYS A 70 -32.46 -1.29 -27.49
CA LYS A 70 -33.47 -0.45 -28.15
C LYS A 70 -33.94 0.68 -27.23
N THR A 71 -34.28 1.81 -27.83
CA THR A 71 -34.83 2.99 -27.13
C THR A 71 -36.16 3.40 -27.75
N ILE A 72 -37.15 3.72 -26.92
CA ILE A 72 -38.46 4.24 -27.35
C ILE A 72 -38.70 5.59 -26.67
N PHE A 73 -39.03 6.58 -27.48
CA PHE A 73 -39.37 7.91 -27.02
C PHE A 73 -40.88 8.07 -26.89
N THR A 74 -41.37 8.21 -25.65
CA THR A 74 -42.79 8.39 -25.33
C THR A 74 -43.10 9.79 -24.80
N LYS A 75 -42.27 10.79 -25.13
CA LYS A 75 -42.32 12.19 -24.64
C LYS A 75 -43.72 12.81 -24.61
N ARG A 76 -44.56 12.51 -25.61
CA ARG A 76 -45.96 12.99 -25.66
C ARG A 76 -46.80 12.56 -24.45
N TYR A 77 -46.57 11.36 -23.94
CA TYR A 77 -47.37 10.74 -22.87
C TYR A 77 -46.61 10.64 -21.54
N GLY A 78 -45.28 10.69 -21.59
CA GLY A 78 -44.41 10.41 -20.45
C GLY A 78 -44.49 8.94 -20.03
N VAL A 79 -43.54 8.53 -19.19
CA VAL A 79 -43.53 7.21 -18.56
C VAL A 79 -43.18 7.32 -17.07
N GLY A 80 -44.00 6.70 -16.23
CA GLY A 80 -43.81 6.65 -14.78
C GLY A 80 -43.23 5.31 -14.33
N LEU A 81 -44.01 4.24 -14.49
CA LEU A 81 -43.64 2.87 -14.12
C LEU A 81 -43.58 2.00 -15.37
N VAL A 82 -42.67 1.02 -15.42
CA VAL A 82 -42.58 0.05 -16.52
C VAL A 82 -42.40 -1.37 -15.98
N ARG A 83 -43.10 -2.35 -16.59
CA ARG A 83 -42.94 -3.78 -16.30
C ARG A 83 -42.91 -4.59 -17.59
N PHE A 84 -42.11 -5.65 -17.63
CA PHE A 84 -42.21 -6.66 -18.67
C PHE A 84 -43.53 -7.40 -18.56
N THR A 85 -44.08 -7.78 -19.72
CA THR A 85 -45.09 -8.84 -19.80
C THR A 85 -44.41 -10.21 -19.87
N HIS A 86 -45.18 -11.29 -20.05
CA HIS A 86 -44.60 -12.62 -20.31
C HIS A 86 -43.86 -12.71 -21.65
N HIS A 87 -43.98 -11.70 -22.53
CA HIS A 87 -43.24 -11.62 -23.78
C HIS A 87 -41.96 -10.75 -23.61
N PRO A 88 -40.78 -11.23 -24.03
CA PRO A 88 -39.48 -10.58 -23.77
C PRO A 88 -39.25 -9.26 -24.51
N ASP A 89 -40.12 -8.94 -25.46
CA ASP A 89 -40.11 -7.68 -26.22
C ASP A 89 -41.33 -6.79 -25.91
N CYS A 90 -42.20 -7.16 -24.96
CA CYS A 90 -43.40 -6.36 -24.69
C CYS A 90 -43.48 -5.93 -23.23
N VAL A 91 -43.85 -4.67 -23.02
CA VAL A 91 -43.93 -4.03 -21.71
C VAL A 91 -45.27 -3.35 -21.51
N ILE A 92 -45.71 -3.29 -20.25
CA ILE A 92 -46.76 -2.37 -19.82
C ILE A 92 -46.13 -1.21 -19.06
N PHE A 93 -46.66 -0.01 -19.25
CA PHE A 93 -46.16 1.17 -18.54
C PHE A 93 -47.26 2.19 -18.23
N SER A 94 -47.09 2.93 -17.15
CA SER A 94 -48.00 4.03 -16.78
C SER A 94 -47.54 5.35 -17.40
N SER A 95 -48.48 6.19 -17.81
CA SER A 95 -48.15 7.55 -18.27
C SER A 95 -48.00 8.53 -17.12
N ALA A 96 -47.18 9.56 -17.36
CA ALA A 96 -46.72 10.49 -16.33
C ALA A 96 -46.54 11.94 -16.85
N ASN A 97 -47.11 12.30 -18.00
CA ASN A 97 -47.01 13.67 -18.51
C ASN A 97 -47.87 14.67 -17.71
N SER A 98 -47.61 15.96 -17.96
CA SER A 98 -48.31 17.10 -17.37
C SER A 98 -49.78 17.28 -17.83
N ALA A 99 -50.30 16.41 -18.70
CA ALA A 99 -51.66 16.49 -19.24
C ALA A 99 -52.68 15.65 -18.45
N ASN A 100 -52.34 15.20 -17.23
CA ASN A 100 -53.15 14.31 -16.39
C ASN A 100 -53.57 13.00 -17.12
N ASP A 101 -52.66 12.45 -17.93
CA ASP A 101 -52.87 11.15 -18.60
C ASP A 101 -52.44 10.01 -17.68
N HIS A 102 -53.41 9.43 -16.95
CA HIS A 102 -53.18 8.35 -15.99
C HIS A 102 -53.39 6.94 -16.57
N ARG A 103 -53.34 6.79 -17.90
CA ARG A 103 -53.58 5.49 -18.54
C ARG A 103 -52.36 4.59 -18.46
N ILE A 104 -52.61 3.28 -18.56
CA ILE A 104 -51.59 2.25 -18.72
C ILE A 104 -51.54 1.83 -20.19
N ARG A 105 -50.34 1.61 -20.72
CA ARG A 105 -50.07 1.34 -22.14
C ARG A 105 -49.34 0.01 -22.28
N TYR A 106 -49.79 -0.83 -23.22
CA TYR A 106 -49.11 -2.05 -23.61
C TYR A 106 -48.36 -1.82 -24.92
N HIS A 107 -47.05 -2.05 -24.94
CA HIS A 107 -46.17 -1.68 -26.04
C HIS A 107 -45.19 -2.81 -26.40
N SER A 108 -44.93 -3.00 -27.69
CA SER A 108 -43.95 -3.94 -28.22
C SER A 108 -42.69 -3.21 -28.71
N PHE A 109 -41.53 -3.54 -28.15
CA PHE A 109 -40.21 -3.14 -28.64
C PHE A 109 -39.85 -3.81 -29.97
N PHE A 110 -40.49 -4.92 -30.33
CA PHE A 110 -40.19 -5.64 -31.57
C PHE A 110 -40.57 -4.81 -32.80
N ASP A 111 -41.84 -4.40 -32.89
CA ASP A 111 -42.41 -3.66 -34.01
C ASP A 111 -42.70 -2.18 -33.71
N ASN A 112 -42.34 -1.71 -32.52
CA ASN A 112 -42.51 -0.34 -32.04
C ASN A 112 -43.97 0.15 -32.12
N LYS A 113 -44.90 -0.66 -31.60
CA LYS A 113 -46.34 -0.33 -31.62
C LYS A 113 -46.97 -0.42 -30.24
N PHE A 114 -47.93 0.47 -30.02
CA PHE A 114 -48.92 0.35 -28.96
C PHE A 114 -49.90 -0.76 -29.32
N LEU A 115 -49.87 -1.84 -28.54
CA LEU A 115 -50.74 -2.99 -28.71
C LEU A 115 -52.12 -2.75 -28.06
N ARG A 116 -52.16 -2.02 -26.94
CA ARG A 116 -53.40 -1.69 -26.22
C ARG A 116 -53.25 -0.50 -25.27
N TYR A 117 -54.39 0.10 -24.93
CA TYR A 117 -54.52 1.15 -23.91
C TYR A 117 -55.52 0.69 -22.85
N TYR A 118 -55.20 0.93 -21.57
CA TYR A 118 -56.08 0.64 -20.44
C TYR A 118 -56.50 1.97 -19.79
N THR A 119 -57.78 2.29 -19.93
CA THR A 119 -58.38 3.54 -19.43
C THR A 119 -59.20 3.23 -18.19
N GLY A 120 -58.97 3.96 -17.10
CA GLY A 120 -59.76 3.77 -15.91
C GLY A 120 -59.29 4.60 -14.73
N HIS A 121 -57.98 4.64 -14.47
CA HIS A 121 -57.44 5.45 -13.38
C HIS A 121 -57.69 6.94 -13.62
N THR A 122 -58.11 7.64 -12.58
CA THR A 122 -58.40 9.08 -12.61
C THR A 122 -57.31 9.93 -11.96
N ASP A 123 -56.28 9.29 -11.41
CA ASP A 123 -55.10 9.93 -10.81
C ASP A 123 -53.85 9.04 -11.00
N LYS A 124 -52.67 9.52 -10.59
CA LYS A 124 -51.36 8.90 -10.82
C LYS A 124 -51.32 7.43 -10.38
N VAL A 125 -50.89 6.55 -11.29
CA VAL A 125 -50.60 5.14 -11.00
C VAL A 125 -49.28 5.06 -10.21
N THR A 126 -49.34 4.47 -9.02
CA THR A 126 -48.23 4.36 -8.06
C THR A 126 -47.63 2.97 -7.97
N SER A 127 -48.34 1.95 -8.42
CA SER A 127 -47.83 0.57 -8.48
C SER A 127 -48.37 -0.16 -9.71
N LEU A 128 -47.52 -0.97 -10.32
CA LEU A 128 -47.81 -1.78 -11.50
C LEU A 128 -47.08 -3.12 -11.38
N MET A 129 -47.82 -4.22 -11.52
CA MET A 129 -47.25 -5.56 -11.45
C MET A 129 -48.01 -6.53 -12.37
N MET A 130 -47.27 -7.29 -13.17
CA MET A 130 -47.82 -8.43 -13.91
C MET A 130 -48.17 -9.57 -12.97
N HIS A 131 -49.28 -10.24 -13.25
CA HIS A 131 -49.57 -11.54 -12.64
C HIS A 131 -48.49 -12.56 -13.05
N PRO A 132 -48.07 -13.46 -12.15
CA PRO A 132 -46.89 -14.29 -12.37
C PRO A 132 -47.07 -15.41 -13.41
N THR A 133 -48.28 -15.77 -13.83
CA THR A 133 -48.48 -16.88 -14.80
C THR A 133 -49.52 -16.59 -15.88
N ALA A 134 -50.66 -16.00 -15.53
CA ALA A 134 -51.67 -15.51 -16.47
C ALA A 134 -51.34 -14.12 -17.05
N ASP A 135 -51.77 -13.85 -18.29
CA ASP A 135 -51.66 -12.55 -18.98
C ASP A 135 -52.59 -11.47 -18.40
N GLU A 136 -52.49 -11.27 -17.10
CA GLU A 136 -53.24 -10.33 -16.28
C GLU A 136 -52.25 -9.43 -15.53
N PHE A 137 -52.72 -8.28 -15.05
CA PHE A 137 -51.89 -7.40 -14.23
C PHE A 137 -52.73 -6.59 -13.25
N ILE A 138 -52.08 -6.15 -12.19
CA ILE A 138 -52.67 -5.28 -11.17
C ILE A 138 -52.03 -3.90 -11.22
N SER A 139 -52.85 -2.88 -11.01
CA SER A 139 -52.38 -1.51 -10.84
C SER A 139 -53.06 -0.83 -9.68
N SER A 140 -52.34 0.05 -9.00
CA SER A 140 -52.85 0.87 -7.90
C SER A 140 -52.59 2.34 -8.22
N GLY A 141 -53.54 3.22 -7.89
CA GLY A 141 -53.42 4.64 -8.15
C GLY A 141 -53.88 5.53 -6.99
N MET A 142 -53.42 6.78 -7.00
CA MET A 142 -53.80 7.83 -6.03
C MET A 142 -55.31 8.16 -6.06
N ASP A 143 -56.05 7.63 -7.06
CA ASP A 143 -57.51 7.67 -7.12
C ASP A 143 -58.20 6.72 -6.12
N GLY A 144 -57.41 6.04 -5.27
CA GLY A 144 -57.89 5.10 -4.27
C GLY A 144 -58.45 3.81 -4.87
N THR A 145 -58.11 3.49 -6.12
CA THR A 145 -58.51 2.25 -6.77
C THR A 145 -57.34 1.30 -6.99
N ILE A 146 -57.58 0.03 -6.72
CA ILE A 146 -56.76 -1.09 -7.20
C ILE A 146 -57.56 -1.76 -8.31
N ARG A 147 -56.92 -1.94 -9.47
CA ARG A 147 -57.56 -2.43 -10.68
C ARG A 147 -56.87 -3.68 -11.18
N LEU A 148 -57.66 -4.70 -11.48
CA LEU A 148 -57.20 -5.93 -12.11
C LEU A 148 -57.57 -5.86 -13.59
N TRP A 149 -56.62 -6.23 -14.43
CA TRP A 149 -56.71 -6.10 -15.87
C TRP A 149 -56.33 -7.40 -16.55
N ASP A 150 -56.94 -7.65 -17.70
CA ASP A 150 -56.54 -8.71 -18.63
C ASP A 150 -55.81 -8.06 -19.81
N LEU A 151 -54.61 -8.52 -20.17
CA LEU A 151 -53.86 -7.94 -21.29
C LEU A 151 -54.65 -7.99 -22.62
N ARG A 152 -55.59 -8.92 -22.75
CA ARG A 152 -56.42 -9.17 -23.92
C ARG A 152 -57.66 -8.26 -23.97
N ASN A 153 -58.00 -7.56 -22.88
CA ASN A 153 -59.18 -6.69 -22.77
C ASN A 153 -58.80 -5.26 -22.33
N SER A 154 -59.35 -4.24 -22.99
CA SER A 154 -59.09 -2.83 -22.59
C SER A 154 -59.89 -2.40 -21.37
N ASP A 155 -60.98 -3.08 -21.06
CA ASP A 155 -61.82 -2.77 -19.90
C ASP A 155 -61.24 -3.41 -18.63
N THR A 156 -61.42 -2.74 -17.49
CA THR A 156 -60.99 -3.25 -16.19
C THR A 156 -61.81 -4.50 -15.83
N SER A 157 -61.14 -5.61 -15.50
CA SER A 157 -61.77 -6.86 -15.08
C SER A 157 -62.39 -6.75 -13.68
N ALA A 158 -61.72 -6.05 -12.76
CA ALA A 158 -62.20 -5.81 -11.41
C ALA A 158 -61.65 -4.52 -10.79
N ILE A 159 -62.42 -3.91 -9.88
CA ILE A 159 -62.03 -2.70 -9.15
C ILE A 159 -62.24 -2.93 -7.65
N ILE A 160 -61.18 -2.73 -6.87
CA ILE A 160 -61.21 -2.66 -5.42
C ILE A 160 -61.05 -1.20 -5.03
N ARG A 161 -61.92 -0.69 -4.16
CA ARG A 161 -61.90 0.68 -3.67
C ARG A 161 -61.46 0.72 -2.23
N VAL A 162 -60.65 1.71 -1.90
CA VAL A 162 -60.25 1.99 -0.53
C VAL A 162 -61.24 3.01 0.08
N ASP A 163 -61.55 2.85 1.36
CA ASP A 163 -62.65 3.58 2.00
C ASP A 163 -62.28 5.02 2.43
N HIS A 164 -61.04 5.46 2.19
CA HIS A 164 -60.53 6.78 2.55
C HIS A 164 -59.86 7.46 1.35
N LEU A 165 -60.18 8.74 1.12
CA LEU A 165 -59.57 9.59 0.10
C LEU A 165 -59.20 10.94 0.73
N PRO A 166 -58.11 11.61 0.32
CA PRO A 166 -57.14 11.21 -0.72
C PRO A 166 -56.16 10.12 -0.26
N VAL A 167 -55.50 9.45 -1.21
CA VAL A 167 -54.46 8.44 -0.96
C VAL A 167 -53.15 8.85 -1.64
N ALA A 168 -52.11 9.06 -0.84
CA ALA A 168 -50.75 9.40 -1.25
C ALA A 168 -49.86 8.15 -1.43
N HIS A 169 -50.03 7.11 -0.60
CA HIS A 169 -49.27 5.86 -0.73
C HIS A 169 -50.20 4.64 -0.87
N ILE A 170 -50.10 3.99 -2.02
CA ILE A 170 -50.82 2.76 -2.33
C ILE A 170 -49.98 1.88 -3.26
N CYS A 171 -49.82 0.61 -2.91
CA CYS A 171 -49.11 -0.36 -3.73
C CYS A 171 -49.73 -1.75 -3.59
N ALA A 172 -49.49 -2.60 -4.59
CA ALA A 172 -50.00 -3.96 -4.61
C ALA A 172 -48.97 -4.93 -5.20
N ALA A 173 -49.00 -6.17 -4.72
CA ALA A 173 -48.13 -7.23 -5.21
C ALA A 173 -48.81 -8.60 -5.19
N TYR A 174 -48.58 -9.41 -6.22
CA TYR A 174 -48.93 -10.82 -6.28
C TYR A 174 -47.87 -11.68 -5.58
N ASP A 175 -48.31 -12.80 -5.03
CA ASP A 175 -47.43 -13.94 -4.75
C ASP A 175 -46.97 -14.60 -6.06
N GLN A 176 -46.02 -15.55 -6.00
CA GLN A 176 -45.49 -16.17 -7.23
C GLN A 176 -46.47 -17.14 -7.92
N GLU A 177 -47.45 -17.66 -7.19
CA GLU A 177 -48.49 -18.51 -7.80
C GLU A 177 -49.62 -17.66 -8.42
N GLY A 178 -49.76 -16.39 -8.00
CA GLY A 178 -50.80 -15.46 -8.45
C GLY A 178 -52.16 -15.70 -7.80
N VAL A 179 -52.19 -16.51 -6.74
CA VAL A 179 -53.41 -16.87 -6.00
C VAL A 179 -53.72 -15.88 -4.89
N VAL A 180 -52.70 -15.14 -4.41
CA VAL A 180 -52.84 -14.13 -3.36
C VAL A 180 -52.23 -12.83 -3.85
N PHE A 181 -52.83 -11.70 -3.46
CA PHE A 181 -52.17 -10.40 -3.59
C PHE A 181 -52.29 -9.56 -2.31
N GLY A 182 -51.21 -8.88 -1.98
CA GLY A 182 -51.14 -7.92 -0.89
C GLY A 182 -51.40 -6.50 -1.40
N VAL A 183 -52.15 -5.71 -0.64
CA VAL A 183 -52.44 -4.29 -0.91
C VAL A 183 -52.08 -3.47 0.31
N TYR A 184 -51.23 -2.46 0.13
CA TYR A 184 -50.92 -1.46 1.16
C TYR A 184 -51.62 -0.14 0.87
N THR A 185 -52.07 0.55 1.93
CA THR A 185 -52.71 1.88 1.88
C THR A 185 -52.22 2.80 3.01
N ASP A 186 -52.49 4.10 2.90
CA ASP A 186 -52.08 5.15 3.85
C ASP A 186 -52.59 4.99 5.28
N ASP A 187 -53.59 4.15 5.51
CA ASP A 187 -53.99 3.73 6.85
C ASP A 187 -52.98 2.78 7.53
N HIS A 188 -51.80 2.61 6.94
CA HIS A 188 -50.66 1.84 7.43
C HIS A 188 -50.90 0.33 7.52
N LEU A 189 -51.90 -0.17 6.78
CA LEU A 189 -52.25 -1.58 6.75
C LEU A 189 -51.87 -2.23 5.42
N ILE A 190 -51.31 -3.43 5.50
CA ILE A 190 -51.19 -4.38 4.40
C ILE A 190 -52.37 -5.35 4.49
N ARG A 191 -53.11 -5.50 3.40
CA ARG A 191 -54.33 -6.33 3.29
C ARG A 191 -54.09 -7.45 2.29
N MET A 192 -54.38 -8.69 2.68
CA MET A 192 -54.16 -9.88 1.86
C MET A 192 -55.48 -10.35 1.25
N TYR A 193 -55.52 -10.54 -0.06
CA TYR A 193 -56.72 -10.92 -0.81
C TYR A 193 -56.52 -12.24 -1.55
N ASP A 194 -57.57 -13.05 -1.62
CA ASP A 194 -57.66 -14.18 -2.55
C ASP A 194 -57.92 -13.61 -3.96
N ALA A 195 -57.03 -13.88 -4.90
CA ALA A 195 -57.13 -13.39 -6.28
C ALA A 195 -58.45 -13.80 -6.96
N ARG A 196 -59.03 -14.94 -6.60
CA ARG A 196 -60.27 -15.46 -7.18
C ARG A 196 -61.53 -14.96 -6.46
N ASN A 197 -61.41 -14.61 -5.18
CA ASN A 197 -62.54 -14.24 -4.31
C ASN A 197 -62.36 -12.88 -3.64
N TYR A 198 -61.66 -11.94 -4.28
CA TYR A 198 -61.34 -10.62 -3.72
C TYR A 198 -62.56 -9.79 -3.27
N GLN A 199 -63.76 -10.12 -3.75
CA GLN A 199 -65.02 -9.46 -3.39
C GLN A 199 -65.45 -9.72 -1.93
N GLU A 200 -64.99 -10.81 -1.32
CA GLU A 200 -65.23 -11.12 0.09
C GLU A 200 -64.41 -10.22 1.05
N GLY A 201 -63.53 -9.39 0.49
CA GLY A 201 -62.61 -8.54 1.22
C GLY A 201 -61.30 -9.27 1.60
N PRO A 202 -60.42 -8.59 2.35
CA PRO A 202 -59.13 -9.18 2.72
C PRO A 202 -59.29 -10.24 3.80
N PHE A 203 -58.65 -11.39 3.61
CA PHE A 203 -58.66 -12.49 4.58
C PHE A 203 -57.64 -12.29 5.72
N ALA A 204 -56.63 -11.44 5.52
CA ALA A 204 -55.67 -11.04 6.55
C ALA A 204 -55.31 -9.55 6.46
N LYS A 205 -54.93 -8.95 7.59
CA LYS A 205 -54.51 -7.54 7.71
C LYS A 205 -53.31 -7.41 8.63
N PHE A 206 -52.25 -6.77 8.18
CA PHE A 206 -51.01 -6.53 8.93
C PHE A 206 -50.77 -5.04 9.10
N SER A 207 -50.36 -4.61 10.29
CA SER A 207 -50.10 -3.20 10.60
C SER A 207 -48.62 -2.91 10.57
N LEU A 208 -48.21 -1.83 9.90
CA LEU A 208 -46.82 -1.32 10.01
C LEU A 208 -46.51 -0.78 11.41
N TYR A 209 -47.54 -0.59 12.25
CA TYR A 209 -47.41 -0.24 13.67
C TYR A 209 -47.58 -1.43 14.60
N ASP A 210 -47.45 -2.66 14.08
CA ASP A 210 -47.31 -3.83 14.94
C ASP A 210 -46.15 -3.64 15.92
N GLN A 211 -46.31 -4.13 17.15
CA GLN A 211 -45.33 -3.95 18.21
C GLN A 211 -43.96 -4.49 17.80
N SER A 212 -43.89 -5.62 17.08
CA SER A 212 -42.62 -6.22 16.63
C SER A 212 -41.83 -5.30 15.70
N ILE A 213 -42.53 -4.58 14.82
CA ILE A 213 -41.93 -3.61 13.88
C ILE A 213 -41.50 -2.35 14.64
N MET A 214 -42.39 -1.79 15.45
CA MET A 214 -42.16 -0.54 16.17
C MET A 214 -40.93 -0.62 17.08
N SER A 215 -40.82 -1.68 17.90
CA SER A 215 -39.68 -1.85 18.81
C SER A 215 -38.33 -2.07 18.11
N ALA A 216 -38.33 -2.46 16.84
CA ALA A 216 -37.11 -2.61 16.04
C ALA A 216 -36.71 -1.29 15.35
N VAL A 217 -37.68 -0.56 14.80
CA VAL A 217 -37.44 0.66 14.01
C VAL A 217 -37.19 1.89 14.88
N ASP A 218 -37.92 2.05 15.99
CA ASP A 218 -37.82 3.25 16.85
C ASP A 218 -36.39 3.53 17.36
N PRO A 219 -35.66 2.54 17.92
CA PRO A 219 -34.30 2.77 18.40
C PRO A 219 -33.34 3.18 17.28
N TYR A 220 -33.50 2.62 16.08
CA TYR A 220 -32.65 2.94 14.93
C TYR A 220 -32.89 4.38 14.44
N LEU A 221 -34.14 4.80 14.30
CA LEU A 221 -34.44 6.17 13.87
C LEU A 221 -33.98 7.21 14.90
N ALA A 222 -34.01 6.88 16.19
CA ALA A 222 -33.49 7.76 17.25
C ALA A 222 -31.96 7.95 17.18
N GLN A 223 -31.21 6.95 16.71
CA GLN A 223 -29.75 7.02 16.56
C GLN A 223 -29.30 7.95 15.45
N LEU A 224 -30.13 8.15 14.41
CA LEU A 224 -29.79 8.99 13.25
C LEU A 224 -29.83 10.51 13.54
N GLN A 225 -30.10 10.92 14.80
CA GLN A 225 -30.13 12.32 15.26
C GLN A 225 -30.97 13.28 14.38
N ALA A 226 -31.95 12.77 13.65
CA ALA A 226 -32.84 13.54 12.77
C ALA A 226 -34.26 13.59 13.37
N PRO A 227 -34.64 14.67 14.08
CA PRO A 227 -35.92 14.74 14.83
C PRO A 227 -37.17 14.63 13.96
N SER A 228 -37.04 14.80 12.64
CA SER A 228 -38.12 14.73 11.66
C SER A 228 -38.50 13.30 11.25
N LEU A 229 -37.63 12.32 11.49
CA LEU A 229 -37.86 10.90 11.18
C LEU A 229 -38.53 10.21 12.37
N ASN A 230 -39.83 9.94 12.23
CA ASN A 230 -40.63 9.24 13.24
C ASN A 230 -41.28 8.01 12.61
N VAL A 231 -41.21 6.86 13.30
CA VAL A 231 -41.82 5.61 12.87
C VAL A 231 -43.34 5.75 12.65
N LYS A 232 -44.02 6.62 13.41
CA LYS A 232 -45.46 6.93 13.29
C LYS A 232 -45.82 7.70 12.01
N LYS A 233 -44.86 7.92 11.13
CA LYS A 233 -45.06 8.46 9.78
C LYS A 233 -44.48 7.53 8.72
N MET A 234 -44.22 6.27 9.05
CA MET A 234 -43.66 5.28 8.13
C MET A 234 -44.74 4.78 7.17
N HIS A 235 -44.44 4.86 5.88
CA HIS A 235 -45.29 4.34 4.81
C HIS A 235 -44.52 3.35 3.95
N ALA A 236 -45.20 2.31 3.47
CA ALA A 236 -44.63 1.41 2.48
C ALA A 236 -44.64 2.07 1.09
N LEU A 237 -43.55 1.88 0.35
CA LEU A 237 -43.37 2.37 -1.01
C LEU A 237 -43.61 1.27 -2.04
N ASP A 238 -43.26 0.03 -1.72
CA ASP A 238 -43.50 -1.15 -2.56
C ASP A 238 -43.57 -2.43 -1.71
N LEU A 239 -44.21 -3.46 -2.25
CA LEU A 239 -44.37 -4.79 -1.66
C LEU A 239 -43.84 -5.85 -2.63
N LYS A 240 -43.14 -6.88 -2.11
CA LYS A 240 -42.72 -8.05 -2.90
C LYS A 240 -42.81 -9.33 -2.09
N PHE A 241 -43.46 -10.34 -2.63
CA PHE A 241 -43.45 -11.68 -2.05
C PHE A 241 -42.12 -12.39 -2.37
N SER A 242 -41.67 -13.22 -1.44
CA SER A 242 -40.59 -14.18 -1.69
C SER A 242 -40.99 -15.19 -2.77
N PRO A 243 -40.01 -15.86 -3.41
CA PRO A 243 -40.28 -16.86 -4.43
C PRO A 243 -41.21 -18.01 -4.00
N ASP A 244 -41.21 -18.36 -2.71
CA ASP A 244 -42.05 -19.39 -2.11
C ASP A 244 -43.38 -18.85 -1.54
N GLY A 245 -43.62 -17.54 -1.64
CA GLY A 245 -44.85 -16.88 -1.16
C GLY A 245 -44.95 -16.73 0.37
N ASN A 246 -43.98 -17.24 1.14
CA ASN A 246 -44.08 -17.30 2.59
C ASN A 246 -43.63 -16.01 3.30
N GLN A 247 -42.90 -15.14 2.61
CA GLN A 247 -42.32 -13.92 3.16
C GLN A 247 -42.70 -12.71 2.30
N LEU A 248 -42.69 -11.54 2.93
CA LEU A 248 -43.03 -10.27 2.30
C LEU A 248 -41.95 -9.24 2.60
N LEU A 249 -41.32 -8.71 1.56
CA LEU A 249 -40.39 -7.59 1.66
C LEU A 249 -41.15 -6.27 1.43
N VAL A 250 -40.99 -5.33 2.35
CA VAL A 250 -41.65 -4.03 2.35
C VAL A 250 -40.61 -2.93 2.38
N THR A 251 -40.54 -2.14 1.32
CA THR A 251 -39.67 -0.94 1.30
C THR A 251 -40.39 0.26 1.92
N THR A 252 -39.69 1.10 2.68
CA THR A 252 -40.32 2.21 3.42
C THR A 252 -39.74 3.58 3.09
N ASN A 253 -40.51 4.63 3.36
CA ASN A 253 -40.06 6.03 3.24
C ASN A 253 -39.16 6.51 4.41
N ARG A 254 -38.62 5.60 5.23
CA ARG A 254 -37.76 5.90 6.38
C ARG A 254 -36.36 5.29 6.26
N GLY A 255 -35.97 4.83 5.08
CA GLY A 255 -34.63 4.28 4.83
C GLY A 255 -34.41 2.90 5.45
N VAL A 256 -35.48 2.18 5.75
CA VAL A 256 -35.43 0.79 6.25
C VAL A 256 -36.27 -0.13 5.37
N PHE A 257 -35.89 -1.40 5.26
CA PHE A 257 -36.72 -2.45 4.66
C PHE A 257 -37.21 -3.41 5.72
N LEU A 258 -38.51 -3.71 5.69
CA LEU A 258 -39.13 -4.66 6.60
C LEU A 258 -39.24 -6.01 5.89
N HIS A 259 -38.65 -7.03 6.48
CA HIS A 259 -38.84 -8.41 6.06
C HIS A 259 -39.87 -9.05 6.98
N LEU A 260 -41.04 -9.36 6.44
CA LEU A 260 -42.20 -9.83 7.19
C LEU A 260 -42.56 -11.27 6.82
N ASP A 261 -43.17 -11.98 7.77
CA ASP A 261 -43.90 -13.21 7.50
C ASP A 261 -45.19 -12.89 6.72
N ALA A 262 -45.43 -13.56 5.59
CA ALA A 262 -46.58 -13.24 4.73
C ALA A 262 -47.93 -13.74 5.26
N PHE A 263 -47.96 -14.63 6.27
CA PHE A 263 -49.17 -15.16 6.88
C PHE A 263 -49.55 -14.42 8.15
N GLU A 264 -48.57 -14.07 8.97
CA GLU A 264 -48.76 -13.44 10.28
C GLU A 264 -48.46 -11.94 10.29
N GLY A 265 -47.72 -11.42 9.30
CA GLY A 265 -47.31 -10.02 9.23
C GLY A 265 -46.27 -9.62 10.27
N LYS A 266 -45.65 -10.60 10.97
CA LYS A 266 -44.61 -10.36 11.96
C LYS A 266 -43.29 -10.00 11.31
N LEU A 267 -42.54 -9.10 11.95
CA LEU A 267 -41.18 -8.78 11.53
C LEU A 267 -40.28 -10.01 11.71
N LEU A 268 -39.73 -10.51 10.60
CA LEU A 268 -38.67 -11.53 10.58
C LEU A 268 -37.30 -10.87 10.70
N HIS A 269 -37.07 -9.79 9.95
CA HIS A 269 -35.81 -9.05 9.97
C HIS A 269 -36.00 -7.58 9.61
N LEU A 270 -35.18 -6.70 10.20
CA LEU A 270 -35.12 -5.28 9.85
C LEU A 270 -33.80 -4.99 9.15
N PHE A 271 -33.85 -4.72 7.84
CA PHE A 271 -32.68 -4.29 7.10
C PHE A 271 -32.44 -2.79 7.29
N LYS A 272 -31.26 -2.44 7.81
CA LYS A 272 -30.86 -1.07 8.20
C LYS A 272 -29.45 -0.72 7.72
N GLU A 273 -29.12 0.58 7.68
CA GLU A 273 -27.80 1.09 7.27
C GLU A 273 -27.44 0.73 5.81
N HIS A 274 -28.46 0.57 4.95
CA HIS A 274 -28.33 0.31 3.51
C HIS A 274 -28.43 1.57 2.66
N GLY A 275 -28.41 2.75 3.31
CA GLY A 275 -27.91 3.93 2.63
C GLY A 275 -26.42 3.69 2.46
N ALA A 276 -25.91 3.76 1.23
CA ALA A 276 -24.47 3.89 1.04
C ALA A 276 -23.94 4.89 2.08
N ILE A 277 -22.77 4.64 2.66
CA ILE A 277 -21.99 5.76 3.17
C ILE A 277 -21.71 6.59 1.92
N THR A 278 -22.66 7.46 1.57
CA THR A 278 -22.45 8.47 0.55
C THR A 278 -21.36 9.30 1.14
N ALA A 279 -20.19 9.24 0.49
CA ALA A 279 -19.14 10.19 0.75
C ALA A 279 -19.77 11.58 0.81
N ASP A 280 -19.37 12.39 1.78
CA ASP A 280 -19.81 13.77 1.84
C ASP A 280 -19.44 14.49 0.53
N TYR A 281 -18.34 14.07 -0.10
CA TYR A 281 -17.99 14.30 -1.50
C TYR A 281 -16.92 13.30 -1.97
N THR A 282 -16.71 13.23 -3.29
CA THR A 282 -15.68 12.41 -3.94
C THR A 282 -14.62 13.33 -4.55
N VAL A 283 -13.36 12.97 -4.35
CA VAL A 283 -12.21 13.59 -5.00
C VAL A 283 -11.80 12.71 -6.17
N THR A 284 -11.78 13.25 -7.38
CA THR A 284 -11.43 12.49 -8.59
C THR A 284 -9.98 12.67 -8.99
N THR A 285 -9.34 11.55 -9.32
CA THR A 285 -7.97 11.55 -9.85
C THR A 285 -7.97 11.51 -11.37
N ALA A 286 -7.10 12.29 -12.00
CA ALA A 286 -6.84 12.21 -13.43
C ALA A 286 -5.38 11.76 -13.68
N ALA A 287 -5.11 10.45 -13.60
CA ALA A 287 -3.76 9.88 -13.74
C ALA A 287 -3.03 10.25 -15.04
N GLY A 288 -3.76 10.64 -16.10
CA GLY A 288 -3.20 11.11 -17.36
C GLY A 288 -2.92 12.62 -17.43
N THR A 289 -3.34 13.39 -16.43
CA THR A 289 -3.23 14.85 -16.41
C THR A 289 -2.24 15.26 -15.32
N THR A 290 -0.99 15.40 -15.74
CA THR A 290 0.08 15.95 -14.92
C THR A 290 -0.10 17.46 -14.81
N LEU A 291 -0.33 17.96 -13.58
CA LEU A 291 -0.44 19.39 -13.30
C LEU A 291 0.93 20.06 -13.39
N LEU A 292 1.95 19.40 -12.84
CA LEU A 292 3.34 19.85 -12.83
C LEU A 292 4.26 18.67 -13.10
N GLY A 293 5.43 18.94 -13.70
CA GLY A 293 6.49 17.95 -13.87
C GLY A 293 7.06 17.43 -12.55
N ALA A 294 8.36 17.17 -12.49
CA ALA A 294 8.99 16.73 -11.25
C ALA A 294 8.89 17.82 -10.16
N TRP A 295 8.31 17.48 -9.01
CA TRP A 295 8.35 18.27 -7.78
C TRP A 295 9.81 18.52 -7.38
N GLU A 296 10.16 19.75 -7.01
CA GLU A 296 11.54 20.13 -6.69
C GLU A 296 11.86 20.05 -5.20
N GLY A 297 10.87 20.21 -4.32
CA GLY A 297 11.03 19.92 -2.91
C GLY A 297 10.36 20.91 -1.96
N TRP A 298 10.72 20.73 -0.69
CA TRP A 298 10.22 21.51 0.44
C TRP A 298 11.42 22.13 1.15
N GLY A 299 11.30 23.37 1.62
CA GLY A 299 12.44 24.05 2.22
C GLY A 299 12.15 24.95 3.40
N THR A 300 13.22 25.53 3.92
CA THR A 300 13.15 26.69 4.82
C THR A 300 14.27 27.68 4.54
N SER A 301 14.06 28.95 4.88
CA SER A 301 15.10 29.97 4.85
C SER A 301 15.81 30.02 6.20
N LEU A 302 17.15 30.07 6.17
CA LEU A 302 17.98 30.07 7.39
C LEU A 302 17.88 31.41 8.13
N CYS A 303 17.96 32.50 7.37
CA CYS A 303 17.76 33.88 7.79
C CYS A 303 18.27 34.16 9.21
N TRP A 304 17.36 34.53 10.11
CA TRP A 304 17.69 35.05 11.42
C TRP A 304 17.83 33.96 12.49
N TRP A 305 17.08 32.86 12.38
CA TRP A 305 17.12 31.80 13.40
C TRP A 305 18.44 31.03 13.35
N ALA A 306 18.99 30.81 12.14
CA ALA A 306 20.26 30.10 11.98
C ALA A 306 21.46 30.94 12.43
N ASN A 307 21.34 32.28 12.50
CA ASN A 307 22.34 33.14 13.13
C ASN A 307 22.49 32.84 14.63
N VAL A 308 21.49 32.23 15.27
CA VAL A 308 21.53 31.84 16.68
C VAL A 308 21.77 30.35 16.84
N PHE A 309 21.04 29.52 16.09
CA PHE A 309 20.97 28.08 16.28
C PHE A 309 21.67 27.26 15.19
N GLY A 310 22.40 27.90 14.27
CA GLY A 310 22.88 27.23 13.07
C GLY A 310 23.97 26.17 13.28
N ASP A 311 24.56 26.08 14.48
CA ASP A 311 25.53 25.07 14.86
C ASP A 311 24.90 23.83 15.55
N ARG A 312 23.57 23.75 15.61
CA ARG A 312 22.83 22.64 16.24
C ARG A 312 22.52 21.49 15.28
N GLU A 313 23.14 20.33 15.52
CA GLU A 313 22.91 19.12 14.70
C GLU A 313 21.50 18.56 14.82
N ASP A 314 20.89 18.61 16.00
CA ASP A 314 19.55 18.04 16.23
C ASP A 314 18.43 18.86 15.57
N ILE A 315 18.60 20.17 15.41
CA ILE A 315 17.73 21.00 14.56
C ILE A 315 17.90 20.61 13.09
N ALA A 316 19.14 20.43 12.63
CA ALA A 316 19.40 19.97 11.28
C ALA A 316 18.79 18.56 11.04
N ASP A 317 18.87 17.68 12.02
CA ASP A 317 18.23 16.36 11.98
C ASP A 317 16.70 16.49 11.85
N ALA A 318 16.07 17.33 12.67
CA ALA A 318 14.63 17.53 12.64
C ALA A 318 14.13 18.14 11.32
N LEU A 319 14.89 19.04 10.70
CA LEU A 319 14.45 19.72 9.49
C LEU A 319 14.78 18.94 8.20
N PHE A 320 15.96 18.33 8.12
CA PHE A 320 16.51 17.84 6.84
C PHE A 320 16.58 16.32 6.71
N THR A 321 16.43 15.55 7.78
CA THR A 321 16.41 14.07 7.68
C THR A 321 14.99 13.51 7.58
N LEU A 322 14.86 12.21 7.30
CA LEU A 322 13.58 11.49 7.34
C LEU A 322 13.42 10.64 8.60
N ASN A 323 14.24 10.87 9.64
CA ASN A 323 14.19 10.14 10.90
C ASN A 323 12.77 10.14 11.50
N ASP A 324 12.30 8.98 11.95
CA ASP A 324 10.95 8.84 12.51
C ASP A 324 10.79 9.52 13.87
N ALA A 325 11.91 9.72 14.58
CA ALA A 325 11.94 10.44 15.84
C ALA A 325 13.28 11.16 16.03
N VAL A 326 13.23 12.47 16.26
CA VAL A 326 14.35 13.33 16.62
C VAL A 326 14.03 14.01 17.95
N THR A 327 14.98 13.95 18.88
CA THR A 327 14.85 14.65 20.17
C THR A 327 15.60 15.96 20.08
N LEU A 328 14.87 17.08 20.12
CA LEU A 328 15.47 18.41 20.21
C LEU A 328 15.91 18.68 21.65
N ASP A 329 17.15 19.11 21.84
CA ASP A 329 17.62 19.60 23.13
C ASP A 329 16.82 20.86 23.52
N GLY A 330 16.06 20.74 24.62
CA GLY A 330 15.08 21.72 25.09
C GLY A 330 13.60 21.32 24.90
N ALA A 331 13.30 20.31 24.06
CA ALA A 331 11.94 19.82 23.85
C ALA A 331 11.55 18.71 24.83
N THR A 332 10.26 18.59 25.11
CA THR A 332 9.71 17.63 26.07
C THR A 332 9.43 16.25 25.48
N SER A 333 9.46 16.09 24.15
CA SER A 333 9.18 14.83 23.45
C SER A 333 9.85 14.79 22.07
N PRO A 334 10.19 13.58 21.56
CA PRO A 334 10.69 13.43 20.19
C PRO A 334 9.63 13.80 19.15
N ILE A 335 10.08 14.26 17.98
CA ILE A 335 9.24 14.64 16.84
C ILE A 335 9.71 13.96 15.54
N PRO A 336 8.82 13.69 14.57
CA PRO A 336 9.23 13.18 13.27
C PRO A 336 10.02 14.27 12.51
N ALA A 337 11.09 13.91 11.81
CA ALA A 337 11.82 14.86 10.99
C ALA A 337 11.05 15.22 9.70
N LEU A 338 11.25 16.42 9.13
CA LEU A 338 10.51 16.91 7.96
C LEU A 338 11.10 16.48 6.62
N GLY A 339 12.41 16.23 6.57
CA GLY A 339 13.11 15.84 5.35
C GLY A 339 13.12 16.93 4.28
N MET A 340 13.14 18.20 4.65
CA MET A 340 13.26 19.32 3.71
C MET A 340 14.52 19.18 2.85
N THR A 341 14.40 19.50 1.57
CA THR A 341 15.46 19.33 0.55
C THR A 341 15.91 20.65 -0.08
N ILE A 342 15.33 21.77 0.36
CA ILE A 342 15.66 23.12 -0.09
C ILE A 342 16.09 23.97 1.10
N VAL A 343 17.20 24.70 0.95
CA VAL A 343 17.65 25.71 1.92
C VAL A 343 17.92 27.03 1.22
N ARG A 344 17.31 28.11 1.74
CA ARG A 344 17.63 29.49 1.33
C ARG A 344 18.59 30.14 2.34
N TYR A 345 19.72 30.66 1.85
CA TYR A 345 20.79 31.28 2.63
C TYR A 345 20.81 32.79 2.38
N ASN A 346 20.58 33.59 3.43
CA ASN A 346 20.59 35.06 3.33
C ASN A 346 22.04 35.58 3.34
N VAL A 347 22.45 36.20 2.24
CA VAL A 347 23.70 36.93 2.08
C VAL A 347 23.55 38.31 2.73
N GLY A 348 24.11 38.45 3.94
CA GLY A 348 23.92 39.63 4.79
C GLY A 348 24.42 40.94 4.19
N GLY A 349 23.78 42.04 4.58
CA GLY A 349 24.16 43.40 4.18
C GLY A 349 24.72 44.25 5.32
N SER A 350 24.48 43.87 6.58
CA SER A 350 24.81 44.68 7.75
C SER A 350 26.29 44.55 8.15
N SER A 351 26.86 45.54 8.83
CA SER A 351 28.18 45.40 9.47
C SER A 351 28.39 46.46 10.55
N ASN A 352 29.25 46.15 11.52
CA ASN A 352 29.65 47.06 12.59
C ASN A 352 30.97 47.80 12.29
N ASN A 353 31.49 47.68 11.07
CA ASN A 353 32.72 48.38 10.69
C ASN A 353 32.50 49.90 10.60
N VAL A 354 33.58 50.64 10.83
CA VAL A 354 33.65 52.08 10.60
C VAL A 354 34.68 52.31 9.50
N VAL A 355 34.29 53.02 8.45
CA VAL A 355 35.11 53.31 7.29
C VAL A 355 35.66 54.74 7.42
N ASP A 356 36.98 54.90 7.39
CA ASP A 356 37.61 56.22 7.30
C ASP A 356 37.64 56.68 5.85
N ASP A 357 36.69 57.54 5.48
CA ASP A 357 36.69 58.22 4.19
C ASP A 357 37.41 59.56 4.29
N SER A 358 38.69 59.54 3.94
CA SER A 358 39.49 60.76 3.78
C SER A 358 39.52 61.64 5.05
N GLY A 359 39.48 61.03 6.24
CA GLY A 359 39.45 61.70 7.54
C GLY A 359 38.05 61.84 8.16
N THR A 360 37.03 61.24 7.54
CA THR A 360 35.65 61.23 8.03
C THR A 360 35.23 59.79 8.32
N GLU A 361 34.87 59.50 9.57
CA GLU A 361 34.34 58.19 9.95
C GLU A 361 32.89 58.05 9.44
N VAL A 362 32.66 57.07 8.57
CA VAL A 362 31.35 56.66 8.06
C VAL A 362 31.01 55.29 8.61
N ALA A 363 29.80 55.11 9.12
CA ALA A 363 29.33 53.85 9.69
C ALA A 363 27.89 53.58 9.25
N MET A 364 27.47 52.32 9.38
CA MET A 364 26.09 51.93 9.12
C MET A 364 25.10 52.71 10.01
N SER A 365 24.02 53.19 9.40
CA SER A 365 22.84 53.72 10.08
C SER A 365 22.09 52.57 10.77
N ALA A 366 22.40 52.33 12.04
CA ALA A 366 21.78 51.26 12.83
C ALA A 366 20.31 51.58 13.20
N SER A 367 19.43 50.59 13.04
CA SER A 367 18.03 50.67 13.50
C SER A 367 17.91 50.14 14.93
N ASP A 368 17.29 50.92 15.81
CA ASP A 368 16.96 50.50 17.18
C ASP A 368 15.83 49.45 17.25
N LYS A 369 15.12 49.25 16.14
CA LYS A 369 14.06 48.23 16.01
C LYS A 369 14.57 46.87 15.53
N MET A 370 15.81 46.80 15.04
CA MET A 370 16.38 45.56 14.51
C MET A 370 17.11 44.80 15.63
N PRO A 371 16.59 43.66 16.09
CA PRO A 371 17.25 42.88 17.13
C PRO A 371 18.51 42.20 16.58
N ALA A 372 19.48 41.93 17.47
CA ALA A 372 20.81 41.43 17.09
C ALA A 372 20.79 40.15 16.26
N PHE A 373 19.84 39.23 16.50
CA PHE A 373 19.76 37.98 15.73
C PHE A 373 19.30 38.19 14.28
N LYS A 374 18.67 39.33 13.96
CA LYS A 374 18.29 39.73 12.59
C LYS A 374 19.38 40.51 11.87
N PHE A 375 20.48 40.83 12.55
CA PHE A 375 21.63 41.51 11.97
C PHE A 375 22.50 40.48 11.22
N MET A 376 22.48 40.51 9.89
CA MET A 376 23.23 39.57 9.07
C MET A 376 24.47 40.24 8.52
N GLU A 377 25.64 39.73 8.89
CA GLU A 377 26.91 40.38 8.54
C GLU A 377 27.26 40.22 7.05
N SER A 378 27.65 41.33 6.42
CA SER A 378 28.17 41.37 5.05
C SER A 378 29.59 40.85 4.98
N PHE A 379 29.88 40.05 3.96
CA PHE A 379 31.26 39.63 3.66
C PHE A 379 32.10 40.76 3.07
N TRP A 380 31.48 41.81 2.51
CA TRP A 380 32.14 42.96 1.92
C TRP A 380 31.87 44.22 2.76
N LEU A 381 32.87 44.61 3.54
CA LEU A 381 32.75 45.56 4.63
C LEU A 381 32.77 47.02 4.15
N ASP A 382 33.53 47.34 3.11
CA ASP A 382 33.72 48.72 2.64
C ASP A 382 34.10 48.81 1.16
N TRP A 383 33.97 50.01 0.59
CA TRP A 383 34.26 50.29 -0.83
C TRP A 383 35.75 50.45 -1.16
N MET A 384 36.67 50.25 -0.20
CA MET A 384 38.10 50.57 -0.39
C MET A 384 38.79 49.61 -1.37
N SER A 385 38.26 48.39 -1.54
CA SER A 385 38.82 47.40 -2.45
C SER A 385 37.76 46.42 -2.96
N LYS A 386 37.76 46.22 -4.29
CA LYS A 386 36.96 45.19 -4.98
C LYS A 386 37.63 43.80 -4.95
N ASP A 387 38.86 43.69 -4.45
CA ASP A 387 39.58 42.41 -4.39
C ASP A 387 39.10 41.57 -3.19
N PRO A 388 38.48 40.38 -3.42
CA PRO A 388 37.96 39.52 -2.35
C PRO A 388 39.04 38.92 -1.44
N THR A 389 40.32 39.15 -1.72
CA THR A 389 41.46 38.76 -0.88
C THR A 389 41.97 39.89 0.02
N SER A 390 41.44 41.10 -0.14
CA SER A 390 41.81 42.28 0.65
C SER A 390 41.12 42.34 2.01
N THR A 391 41.54 43.27 2.86
CA THR A 391 40.94 43.50 4.19
C THR A 391 39.55 44.13 4.14
N SER A 392 39.10 44.61 2.98
CA SER A 392 37.72 45.05 2.77
C SER A 392 36.73 43.88 2.79
N TRP A 393 37.22 42.63 2.79
CA TRP A 393 36.42 41.42 2.85
C TRP A 393 36.73 40.60 4.10
N ASP A 394 35.69 40.14 4.79
CA ASP A 394 35.82 39.24 5.93
C ASP A 394 34.99 37.97 5.70
N TRP A 395 35.67 36.90 5.28
CA TRP A 395 35.05 35.59 5.06
C TRP A 395 34.79 34.79 6.35
N SER A 396 35.07 35.34 7.53
CA SER A 396 34.81 34.68 8.81
C SER A 396 33.43 34.97 9.40
N VAL A 397 32.77 36.04 8.93
CA VAL A 397 31.44 36.44 9.37
C VAL A 397 30.36 35.39 9.07
N ASP A 398 29.19 35.55 9.69
CA ASP A 398 28.03 34.67 9.51
C ASP A 398 28.33 33.17 9.70
N ALA A 399 29.18 32.85 10.68
CA ALA A 399 29.67 31.50 10.90
C ALA A 399 28.55 30.48 11.21
N LYS A 400 27.50 30.90 11.91
CA LYS A 400 26.42 30.00 12.33
C LYS A 400 25.46 29.63 11.20
N GLN A 401 25.06 30.59 10.36
CA GLN A 401 24.22 30.28 9.21
C GLN A 401 24.96 29.36 8.23
N ARG A 402 26.26 29.59 8.02
CA ARG A 402 27.11 28.70 7.21
C ARG A 402 27.28 27.31 7.83
N ALA A 403 27.36 27.20 9.16
CA ALA A 403 27.36 25.90 9.83
C ALA A 403 26.07 25.13 9.56
N MET A 404 24.90 25.78 9.58
CA MET A 404 23.64 25.12 9.26
C MET A 404 23.56 24.71 7.79
N LEU A 405 24.09 25.53 6.89
CA LEU A 405 24.19 25.21 5.47
C LEU A 405 25.04 23.95 5.23
N ASP A 406 26.18 23.83 5.91
CA ASP A 406 27.02 22.62 5.90
C ASP A 406 26.30 21.42 6.52
N LEU A 407 25.61 21.60 7.66
CA LEU A 407 24.82 20.53 8.28
C LEU A 407 23.67 20.02 7.39
N ALA A 408 23.02 20.92 6.66
CA ALA A 408 21.96 20.61 5.70
C ALA A 408 22.50 19.79 4.52
N THR A 409 23.60 20.23 3.89
CA THR A 409 24.20 19.49 2.77
C THR A 409 24.70 18.09 3.16
N LYS A 410 25.16 17.90 4.40
CA LYS A 410 25.52 16.57 4.95
C LYS A 410 24.32 15.65 5.17
N ARG A 411 23.09 16.15 5.02
CA ARG A 411 21.82 15.43 5.17
C ARG A 411 21.05 15.36 3.84
N ASP A 412 21.78 15.39 2.73
CA ASP A 412 21.23 15.24 1.37
C ASP A 412 20.23 16.35 1.00
N VAL A 413 20.48 17.58 1.47
CA VAL A 413 19.83 18.77 0.92
C VAL A 413 20.49 19.11 -0.42
N ASP A 414 19.75 18.83 -1.49
CA ASP A 414 20.28 18.85 -2.86
C ASP A 414 20.09 20.18 -3.59
N VAL A 415 19.28 21.08 -3.04
CA VAL A 415 18.93 22.37 -3.68
C VAL A 415 19.17 23.53 -2.71
N LEU A 416 20.07 24.44 -3.09
CA LEU A 416 20.46 25.59 -2.29
C LEU A 416 20.24 26.88 -3.06
N GLU A 417 19.68 27.89 -2.42
CA GLU A 417 19.49 29.22 -3.01
C GLU A 417 20.17 30.27 -2.12
N ALA A 418 21.11 31.03 -2.66
CA ALA A 418 21.63 32.22 -2.01
C ALA A 418 20.70 33.39 -2.35
N PHE A 419 20.27 34.18 -1.37
CA PHE A 419 19.44 35.34 -1.62
C PHE A 419 19.84 36.53 -0.76
N SER A 420 19.41 37.75 -1.10
CA SER A 420 19.77 38.96 -0.36
C SER A 420 18.54 39.74 0.08
N ASN A 421 18.40 39.94 1.39
CA ASN A 421 17.42 40.87 1.93
C ASN A 421 17.79 42.34 1.67
N SER A 422 19.09 42.66 1.61
CA SER A 422 19.57 44.03 1.43
C SER A 422 21.01 44.03 0.90
N PRO A 423 21.38 44.98 0.02
CA PRO A 423 22.78 45.23 -0.31
C PRO A 423 23.62 45.57 0.93
N PRO A 424 24.96 45.41 0.87
CA PRO A 424 25.86 45.94 1.89
C PRO A 424 25.52 47.39 2.23
N TRP A 425 25.49 47.71 3.53
CA TRP A 425 24.99 49.00 4.02
C TRP A 425 25.61 50.23 3.35
N TRP A 426 26.87 50.16 2.95
CA TRP A 426 27.56 51.29 2.31
C TRP A 426 27.14 51.51 0.86
N MET A 427 26.49 50.53 0.23
CA MET A 427 25.89 50.64 -1.11
C MET A 427 24.52 51.32 -1.07
N THR A 428 23.91 51.49 0.10
CA THR A 428 22.56 52.04 0.22
C THR A 428 22.55 53.57 0.37
N ASN A 429 21.50 54.23 -0.14
CA ASN A 429 21.41 55.70 -0.19
C ASN A 429 21.49 56.37 1.20
N ASN A 430 20.94 55.71 2.22
CA ASN A 430 20.90 56.21 3.60
C ASN A 430 21.88 55.49 4.55
N HIS A 431 22.78 54.67 4.00
CA HIS A 431 23.72 53.85 4.76
C HIS A 431 23.05 52.86 5.72
N ALA A 432 21.79 52.47 5.49
CA ALA A 432 21.03 51.52 6.30
C ALA A 432 20.62 50.28 5.50
N THR A 433 20.60 49.13 6.16
CA THR A 433 20.07 47.87 5.62
C THR A 433 18.62 47.61 6.02
N ALA A 434 18.13 48.32 7.04
CA ALA A 434 16.77 48.19 7.58
C ALA A 434 15.79 49.18 6.92
N GLY A 435 15.78 49.22 5.59
CA GLY A 435 14.96 50.13 4.78
C GLY A 435 15.62 51.44 4.38
N GLY A 436 15.02 52.13 3.40
CA GLY A 436 15.44 53.43 2.89
C GLY A 436 14.72 54.61 3.54
N ASP A 437 15.11 55.84 3.21
CA ASP A 437 14.41 57.04 3.68
C ASP A 437 12.97 57.15 3.10
N ASN A 438 12.73 56.47 1.98
CA ASN A 438 11.42 56.30 1.36
C ASN A 438 11.30 54.85 0.86
N GLY A 439 10.39 54.07 1.44
CA GLY A 439 10.17 52.66 1.06
C GLY A 439 9.58 52.45 -0.34
N ASP A 440 9.20 53.52 -1.05
CA ASP A 440 8.68 53.48 -2.42
C ASP A 440 9.76 53.79 -3.47
N LYS A 441 11.05 53.83 -3.10
CA LYS A 441 12.16 54.26 -3.96
C LYS A 441 13.35 53.35 -3.79
N ASP A 442 14.12 53.19 -4.85
CA ASP A 442 15.41 52.49 -4.81
C ASP A 442 16.25 52.97 -3.61
N ASN A 443 16.64 52.04 -2.77
CA ASN A 443 17.61 52.32 -1.71
C ASN A 443 19.02 51.87 -2.07
N LEU A 444 19.22 51.16 -3.18
CA LEU A 444 20.54 50.98 -3.79
C LEU A 444 20.98 52.28 -4.48
N GLN A 445 22.22 52.69 -4.31
CA GLN A 445 22.77 53.84 -5.02
C GLN A 445 22.94 53.52 -6.51
N ASP A 446 22.51 54.43 -7.41
CA ASP A 446 22.54 54.25 -8.88
C ASP A 446 23.91 53.86 -9.47
N TRP A 447 25.00 54.10 -8.74
CA TRP A 447 26.37 53.81 -9.16
C TRP A 447 26.97 52.52 -8.55
N ASN A 448 26.19 51.74 -7.81
CA ASN A 448 26.62 50.50 -7.12
C ASN A 448 25.98 49.21 -7.68
N HIS A 449 25.38 49.24 -8.86
CA HIS A 449 24.80 48.03 -9.48
C HIS A 449 25.88 46.98 -9.76
N ASP A 450 27.01 47.39 -10.36
CA ASP A 450 28.16 46.53 -10.65
C ASP A 450 28.74 45.92 -9.36
N GLU A 451 28.84 46.71 -8.30
CA GLU A 451 29.34 46.31 -6.99
C GLU A 451 28.39 45.32 -6.30
N PHE A 452 27.07 45.54 -6.36
CA PHE A 452 26.11 44.60 -5.81
C PHE A 452 26.15 43.25 -6.54
N VAL A 453 26.26 43.27 -7.87
CA VAL A 453 26.46 42.08 -8.69
C VAL A 453 27.77 41.36 -8.36
N LEU A 454 28.88 42.12 -8.19
CA LEU A 454 30.16 41.57 -7.78
C LEU A 454 30.06 40.92 -6.40
N TYR A 455 29.32 41.52 -5.46
CA TYR A 455 29.13 40.99 -4.11
C TYR A 455 28.51 39.59 -4.13
N LEU A 456 27.32 39.47 -4.74
CA LEU A 456 26.58 38.20 -4.79
C LEU A 456 27.37 37.11 -5.51
N SER A 457 27.94 37.44 -6.68
CA SER A 457 28.72 36.49 -7.47
C SER A 457 30.02 36.06 -6.78
N ALA A 458 30.69 36.96 -6.04
CA ALA A 458 31.86 36.61 -5.24
C ALA A 458 31.52 35.66 -4.09
N VAL A 459 30.39 35.87 -3.39
CA VAL A 459 29.92 34.96 -2.33
C VAL A 459 29.61 33.58 -2.89
N VAL A 460 28.86 33.49 -3.99
CA VAL A 460 28.55 32.21 -4.66
C VAL A 460 29.83 31.49 -5.13
N SER A 461 30.77 32.23 -5.74
CA SER A 461 32.06 31.70 -6.15
C SER A 461 32.89 31.21 -4.95
N LYS A 462 32.87 31.95 -3.83
CA LYS A 462 33.58 31.57 -2.61
C LYS A 462 33.00 30.29 -2.00
N ALA A 463 31.68 30.18 -1.95
CA ALA A 463 30.99 29.00 -1.46
C ALA A 463 31.41 27.73 -2.24
N LYS A 464 31.37 27.79 -3.58
CA LYS A 464 31.77 26.68 -4.46
C LYS A 464 33.24 26.30 -4.32
N THR A 465 34.13 27.29 -4.29
CA THR A 465 35.59 27.04 -4.31
C THR A 465 36.20 26.73 -2.95
N SER A 466 35.61 27.24 -1.86
CA SER A 466 36.23 27.21 -0.53
C SER A 466 35.39 26.52 0.54
N TRP A 467 34.05 26.53 0.43
CA TRP A 467 33.18 25.94 1.45
C TRP A 467 32.66 24.55 1.06
N GLY A 468 32.83 24.15 -0.21
CA GLY A 468 32.26 22.91 -0.74
C GLY A 468 30.75 22.98 -0.97
N ILE A 469 30.19 24.19 -1.00
CA ILE A 469 28.77 24.46 -1.14
C ILE A 469 28.48 24.91 -2.57
N ASN A 470 27.61 24.19 -3.27
CA ASN A 470 27.19 24.51 -4.63
C ASN A 470 25.77 25.08 -4.59
N PHE A 471 25.62 26.40 -4.72
CA PHE A 471 24.31 27.00 -4.89
C PHE A 471 23.70 26.61 -6.24
N THR A 472 22.45 26.18 -6.23
CA THR A 472 21.65 25.92 -7.43
C THR A 472 21.11 27.23 -7.99
N TYR A 473 20.68 28.13 -7.09
CA TYR A 473 20.07 29.40 -7.43
C TYR A 473 20.75 30.57 -6.70
N VAL A 474 20.72 31.75 -7.31
CA VAL A 474 21.02 33.02 -6.66
C VAL A 474 19.91 34.04 -6.95
N GLU A 475 19.44 34.71 -5.91
CA GLU A 475 18.34 35.67 -5.95
C GLU A 475 18.84 37.03 -5.40
N PRO A 476 19.00 38.06 -6.24
CA PRO A 476 19.47 39.37 -5.78
C PRO A 476 18.44 40.14 -4.94
N PHE A 477 17.16 39.75 -4.93
CA PHE A 477 16.10 40.54 -4.31
C PHE A 477 15.25 39.75 -3.33
N ASN A 478 14.71 40.43 -2.30
CA ASN A 478 13.65 39.87 -1.47
C ASN A 478 12.57 40.92 -1.25
N GLU A 479 11.35 40.65 -1.71
CA GLU A 479 10.22 41.58 -1.73
C GLU A 479 10.57 42.97 -2.31
N PRO A 480 11.18 43.06 -3.50
CA PRO A 480 11.77 44.31 -4.00
C PRO A 480 10.76 45.43 -4.24
N MET A 481 9.52 45.14 -4.65
CA MET A 481 8.53 46.20 -4.93
C MET A 481 7.71 46.60 -3.71
N SER A 482 7.95 45.99 -2.55
CA SER A 482 7.26 46.32 -1.31
C SER A 482 7.56 47.73 -0.83
N THR A 483 6.52 48.41 -0.36
CA THR A 483 6.57 49.84 0.02
C THR A 483 6.91 50.06 1.50
N TRP A 484 6.95 48.99 2.31
CA TRP A 484 7.21 49.06 3.76
C TRP A 484 8.69 49.09 4.14
N TRP A 485 9.61 49.02 3.18
CA TRP A 485 11.05 49.09 3.43
C TRP A 485 11.52 50.52 3.77
N THR A 486 10.99 51.08 4.87
CA THR A 486 11.29 52.43 5.36
C THR A 486 12.09 52.40 6.67
N PHE A 487 13.18 53.18 6.73
CA PHE A 487 14.03 53.32 7.91
C PHE A 487 13.40 54.19 9.01
N PRO A 488 13.54 53.85 10.32
CA PRO A 488 14.16 52.63 10.84
C PRO A 488 13.18 51.43 10.81
N GLY A 489 13.57 50.37 10.10
CA GLY A 489 12.88 49.09 10.00
C GLY A 489 13.34 48.06 11.03
N GLY A 490 12.57 46.98 11.20
CA GLY A 490 12.86 45.91 12.19
C GLY A 490 13.74 44.77 11.69
N GLN A 491 14.14 44.78 10.42
CA GLN A 491 14.91 43.73 9.76
C GLN A 491 15.57 44.27 8.49
N GLU A 492 16.52 43.54 7.93
CA GLU A 492 17.09 43.83 6.60
C GLU A 492 16.01 43.75 5.52
N GLY A 493 16.01 44.74 4.63
CA GLY A 493 15.08 44.85 3.51
C GLY A 493 15.40 46.07 2.64
N CYS A 494 15.17 45.97 1.33
CA CYS A 494 15.49 47.03 0.37
C CYS A 494 14.45 47.06 -0.75
N HIS A 495 13.93 48.25 -1.05
CA HIS A 495 13.09 48.46 -2.23
C HIS A 495 13.97 48.56 -3.49
N PHE A 496 13.53 47.90 -4.56
CA PHE A 496 14.13 47.97 -5.88
C PHE A 496 13.07 48.17 -6.96
N GLU A 497 13.12 49.28 -7.68
CA GLU A 497 12.26 49.55 -8.84
C GLU A 497 12.58 48.53 -9.96
N VAL A 498 11.58 48.23 -10.80
CA VAL A 498 11.71 47.21 -11.86
C VAL A 498 12.86 47.49 -12.84
N ASP A 499 13.16 48.76 -13.12
CA ASP A 499 14.28 49.14 -14.00
C ASP A 499 15.64 48.76 -13.38
N THR A 500 15.80 48.97 -12.08
CA THR A 500 16.99 48.55 -11.32
C THR A 500 17.10 47.03 -11.26
N GLN A 501 15.98 46.33 -11.05
CA GLN A 501 15.94 44.87 -11.10
C GLN A 501 16.39 44.34 -12.47
N ASN A 502 15.87 44.91 -13.57
CA ASN A 502 16.23 44.52 -14.94
C ASN A 502 17.74 44.64 -15.20
N ASP A 503 18.37 45.73 -14.76
CA ASP A 503 19.80 45.99 -14.95
C ASP A 503 20.67 44.98 -14.17
N VAL A 504 20.38 44.82 -12.87
CA VAL A 504 21.12 43.90 -11.99
C VAL A 504 21.01 42.44 -12.46
N LEU A 505 19.84 41.98 -12.93
CA LEU A 505 19.66 40.60 -13.39
C LEU A 505 20.55 40.26 -14.60
N VAL A 506 20.62 41.17 -15.59
CA VAL A 506 21.43 40.98 -16.80
C VAL A 506 22.93 41.03 -16.49
N GLN A 507 23.33 41.98 -15.62
CA GLN A 507 24.72 42.08 -15.17
C GLN A 507 25.14 40.86 -14.34
N LEU A 508 24.27 40.38 -13.45
CA LEU A 508 24.54 39.19 -12.63
C LEU A 508 24.78 37.95 -13.48
N ARG A 509 23.96 37.73 -14.52
CA ARG A 509 24.19 36.61 -15.45
C ARG A 509 25.56 36.69 -16.12
N THR A 510 25.92 37.88 -16.61
CA THR A 510 27.22 38.14 -17.26
C THR A 510 28.39 37.88 -16.31
N GLN A 511 28.26 38.30 -15.05
CA GLN A 511 29.29 38.13 -14.03
C GLN A 511 29.46 36.67 -13.62
N LEU A 512 28.36 35.94 -13.39
CA LEU A 512 28.40 34.50 -13.10
C LEU A 512 29.07 33.71 -14.24
N ASP A 513 28.76 34.05 -15.50
CA ASP A 513 29.37 33.39 -16.66
C ASP A 513 30.88 33.63 -16.73
N THR A 514 31.32 34.85 -16.39
CA THR A 514 32.75 35.22 -16.31
C THR A 514 33.49 34.41 -15.25
N LEU A 515 32.81 34.04 -14.16
CA LEU A 515 33.35 33.21 -13.08
C LEU A 515 33.23 31.70 -13.34
N GLY A 516 32.66 31.28 -14.48
CA GLY A 516 32.43 29.85 -14.77
C GLY A 516 31.31 29.23 -13.94
N LEU A 517 30.30 30.02 -13.57
CA LEU A 517 29.13 29.64 -12.78
C LEU A 517 27.87 29.57 -13.64
N GLN A 518 27.98 29.04 -14.87
CA GLN A 518 26.82 28.87 -15.77
C GLN A 518 25.78 27.88 -15.22
N ASP A 519 26.18 27.03 -14.27
CA ASP A 519 25.34 26.05 -13.58
C ASP A 519 24.49 26.66 -12.46
N VAL A 520 24.76 27.91 -12.03
CA VAL A 520 23.96 28.64 -11.04
C VAL A 520 22.90 29.46 -11.76
N ALA A 521 21.63 29.14 -11.57
CA ALA A 521 20.52 29.88 -12.17
C ALA A 521 20.15 31.12 -11.34
N ILE A 522 19.59 32.14 -11.98
CA ILE A 522 19.10 33.34 -11.29
C ILE A 522 17.60 33.20 -11.04
N SER A 523 17.14 33.50 -9.83
CA SER A 523 15.71 33.64 -9.50
C SER A 523 15.31 35.13 -9.58
N ALA A 524 14.02 35.40 -9.85
CA ALA A 524 13.36 36.71 -9.72
C ALA A 524 11.83 36.49 -9.75
N SER A 525 10.91 37.38 -9.43
CA SER A 525 11.03 38.70 -8.85
C SER A 525 10.94 38.69 -7.32
N ASP A 526 10.69 37.52 -6.70
CA ASP A 526 10.62 37.31 -5.25
C ASP A 526 9.71 38.29 -4.51
N GLU A 527 8.54 38.57 -5.10
CA GLU A 527 7.60 39.52 -4.53
C GLU A 527 6.74 38.90 -3.42
N ASN A 528 6.32 39.74 -2.48
CA ASN A 528 5.60 39.34 -1.28
C ASN A 528 4.18 38.78 -1.51
N SER A 529 3.69 38.80 -2.76
CA SER A 529 2.42 38.17 -3.14
C SER A 529 2.36 37.80 -4.62
N PRO A 530 1.48 36.84 -5.00
CA PRO A 530 1.29 36.46 -6.40
C PRO A 530 0.84 37.62 -7.29
N SER A 531 0.03 38.54 -6.74
CA SER A 531 -0.47 39.71 -7.47
C SER A 531 0.65 40.70 -7.79
N LEU A 532 1.56 40.93 -6.82
CA LEU A 532 2.71 41.80 -7.04
C LEU A 532 3.73 41.14 -7.98
N ALA A 533 3.98 39.84 -7.82
CA ALA A 533 4.80 39.06 -8.75
C ALA A 533 4.27 39.11 -10.18
N LEU A 534 2.95 38.99 -10.38
CA LEU A 534 2.33 39.13 -11.69
C LEU A 534 2.58 40.52 -12.29
N ALA A 535 2.43 41.58 -11.50
CA ALA A 535 2.66 42.95 -11.95
C ALA A 535 4.12 43.19 -12.35
N THR A 536 5.07 42.80 -11.48
CA THR A 536 6.51 42.92 -11.74
C THR A 536 6.93 42.10 -12.96
N LEU A 537 6.53 40.83 -13.02
CA LEU A 537 6.88 39.94 -14.12
C LEU A 537 6.24 40.38 -15.44
N THR A 538 5.03 40.96 -15.42
CA THR A 538 4.42 41.55 -16.62
C THR A 538 5.30 42.65 -17.20
N SER A 539 5.85 43.52 -16.34
CA SER A 539 6.79 44.56 -16.76
C SER A 539 8.11 43.96 -17.30
N MET A 540 8.73 43.05 -16.54
CA MET A 540 9.99 42.39 -16.89
C MET A 540 9.90 41.56 -18.19
N SER A 541 8.76 40.91 -18.44
CA SER A 541 8.55 40.02 -19.59
C SER A 541 8.68 40.71 -20.95
N THR A 542 8.61 42.04 -20.98
CA THR A 542 8.85 42.84 -22.18
C THR A 542 10.34 42.92 -22.56
N ASN A 543 11.25 42.57 -21.65
CA ASN A 543 12.69 42.57 -21.86
C ASN A 543 13.23 41.14 -22.03
N THR A 544 13.63 40.79 -23.26
CA THR A 544 14.12 39.44 -23.58
C THR A 544 15.44 39.11 -22.88
N ASP A 545 16.32 40.09 -22.64
CA ASP A 545 17.61 39.85 -21.99
C ASP A 545 17.42 39.46 -20.52
N VAL A 546 16.46 40.10 -19.84
CA VAL A 546 16.06 39.76 -18.46
C VAL A 546 15.46 38.35 -18.41
N MET A 547 14.52 38.04 -19.30
CA MET A 547 13.90 36.70 -19.34
C MET A 547 14.88 35.57 -19.68
N ASN A 548 15.98 35.89 -20.38
CA ASN A 548 17.08 34.96 -20.63
C ASN A 548 18.01 34.81 -19.43
N ALA A 549 18.20 35.88 -18.63
CA ALA A 549 19.06 35.86 -17.45
C ALA A 549 18.48 34.99 -16.32
N ILE A 550 17.16 35.04 -16.10
CA ILE A 550 16.49 34.28 -15.03
C ILE A 550 16.23 32.82 -15.42
N GLY A 551 16.39 31.90 -14.48
CA GLY A 551 16.09 30.47 -14.64
C GLY A 551 14.76 30.03 -14.02
N LYS A 552 14.27 30.78 -13.03
CA LYS A 552 13.07 30.47 -12.24
C LYS A 552 12.38 31.75 -11.79
N VAL A 553 11.08 31.66 -11.54
CA VAL A 553 10.28 32.69 -10.87
C VAL A 553 10.05 32.37 -9.38
N ASN A 554 10.26 33.33 -8.50
CA ASN A 554 9.96 33.26 -7.06
C ASN A 554 8.83 34.24 -6.69
N THR A 555 8.02 33.88 -5.69
CA THR A 555 6.98 34.73 -5.06
C THR A 555 6.63 34.18 -3.68
N HIS A 556 5.98 34.98 -2.83
CA HIS A 556 5.58 34.58 -1.49
C HIS A 556 4.08 34.26 -1.41
N GLY A 557 3.72 33.28 -0.57
CA GLY A 557 2.34 32.84 -0.35
C GLY A 557 1.55 33.58 0.73
N TYR A 558 2.03 34.72 1.25
CA TYR A 558 1.39 35.43 2.37
C TYR A 558 -0.04 35.93 2.08
N ASP A 559 -0.36 36.19 0.82
CA ASP A 559 -1.64 36.79 0.39
C ASP A 559 -2.78 35.75 0.33
N GLY A 560 -3.78 35.92 1.21
CA GLY A 560 -5.01 35.12 1.19
C GLY A 560 -5.55 34.59 2.52
N LEU A 561 -5.06 35.04 3.68
CA LEU A 561 -5.63 34.67 4.99
C LEU A 561 -6.98 35.36 5.25
N SER A 562 -8.03 34.75 4.70
CA SER A 562 -9.48 34.99 4.82
C SER A 562 -10.04 36.43 4.68
N PRO A 563 -11.05 36.64 3.82
CA PRO A 563 -11.89 35.60 3.20
C PRO A 563 -11.62 35.33 1.71
N TYR A 564 -10.72 36.04 1.03
CA TYR A 564 -10.46 35.85 -0.40
C TYR A 564 -8.98 35.73 -0.72
N ARG A 565 -8.65 34.52 -1.18
CA ARG A 565 -7.40 34.07 -1.78
C ARG A 565 -7.22 34.84 -3.09
N GLY A 566 -6.08 35.52 -3.28
CA GLY A 566 -5.87 36.43 -4.41
C GLY A 566 -6.22 35.83 -5.78
N GLU A 567 -6.87 36.61 -6.64
CA GLU A 567 -7.36 36.19 -7.97
C GLU A 567 -6.22 35.89 -8.97
N ASP A 568 -4.99 36.30 -8.66
CA ASP A 568 -3.87 36.37 -9.59
C ASP A 568 -2.95 35.13 -9.62
N ARG A 569 -3.25 34.08 -8.83
CA ARG A 569 -2.48 32.81 -8.85
C ARG A 569 -2.48 32.14 -10.24
N GLU A 570 -3.65 31.97 -10.83
CA GLU A 570 -3.80 31.36 -12.17
C GLU A 570 -3.24 32.29 -13.28
N PRO A 571 -3.50 33.61 -13.28
CA PRO A 571 -2.80 34.53 -14.18
C PRO A 571 -1.27 34.49 -14.08
N LEU A 572 -0.70 34.45 -12.87
CA LEU A 572 0.74 34.33 -12.66
C LEU A 572 1.28 33.02 -13.24
N LYS A 573 0.64 31.89 -12.91
CA LYS A 573 0.94 30.57 -13.49
C LYS A 573 0.94 30.61 -15.01
N ALA A 574 -0.09 31.21 -15.62
CA ALA A 574 -0.22 31.32 -17.07
C ALA A 574 0.89 32.18 -17.69
N LEU A 575 1.32 33.26 -17.03
CA LEU A 575 2.44 34.09 -17.48
C LEU A 575 3.78 33.35 -17.37
N VAL A 576 4.05 32.69 -16.25
CA VAL A 576 5.29 31.93 -16.05
C VAL A 576 5.39 30.78 -17.06
N ALA A 577 4.30 30.06 -17.29
CA ALA A 577 4.25 28.96 -18.25
C ALA A 577 4.61 29.39 -19.69
N GLN A 578 4.24 30.61 -20.10
CA GLN A 578 4.60 31.15 -21.43
C GLN A 578 6.12 31.29 -21.62
N SER A 579 6.86 31.47 -20.52
CA SER A 579 8.31 31.63 -20.53
C SER A 579 9.07 30.31 -20.27
N SER A 580 8.36 29.19 -20.13
CA SER A 580 8.94 27.87 -19.80
C SER A 580 9.83 27.89 -18.54
N LYS A 581 9.53 28.79 -17.59
CA LYS A 581 10.22 28.87 -16.30
C LYS A 581 9.44 28.09 -15.25
N LYS A 582 10.11 27.79 -14.15
CA LYS A 582 9.50 27.22 -12.95
C LYS A 582 8.99 28.34 -12.03
N LEU A 583 8.04 28.05 -11.16
CA LEU A 583 7.52 28.99 -10.16
C LEU A 583 7.66 28.35 -8.78
N TRP A 584 8.25 29.06 -7.82
CA TRP A 584 8.28 28.62 -6.41
C TRP A 584 7.43 29.55 -5.56
N ASP A 585 6.80 28.96 -4.53
CA ASP A 585 6.55 29.71 -3.31
C ASP A 585 7.85 29.71 -2.50
N SER A 586 8.58 30.81 -2.56
CA SER A 586 9.91 30.98 -1.96
C SER A 586 9.85 31.42 -0.50
N GLU A 587 8.70 31.90 -0.03
CA GLU A 587 8.46 32.24 1.38
C GLU A 587 6.97 32.14 1.77
N TYR A 588 6.73 31.34 2.81
CA TYR A 588 5.45 31.31 3.50
C TYR A 588 5.62 31.33 5.02
N GLY A 589 4.73 32.04 5.72
CA GLY A 589 4.69 32.08 7.19
C GLY A 589 3.45 32.82 7.68
N GLU A 590 2.87 32.37 8.80
CA GLU A 590 1.64 32.95 9.34
C GLU A 590 1.40 32.58 10.83
N SER A 591 0.36 33.12 11.46
CA SER A 591 0.14 33.08 12.93
C SER A 591 -0.85 32.01 13.46
N ASP A 592 -1.35 31.11 12.62
CA ASP A 592 -2.23 30.00 12.96
C ASP A 592 -1.41 28.77 13.40
N ALA A 593 -1.28 28.57 14.71
CA ALA A 593 -0.55 27.43 15.25
C ALA A 593 -1.10 26.06 14.83
N THR A 594 -2.38 25.97 14.43
CA THR A 594 -3.02 24.69 14.06
C THR A 594 -2.44 24.13 12.77
N GLY A 595 -2.01 25.00 11.85
CA GLY A 595 -1.52 24.63 10.52
C GLY A 595 -2.59 24.42 9.47
N LEU A 596 -3.87 24.64 9.78
CA LEU A 596 -4.93 24.54 8.77
C LEU A 596 -4.77 25.61 7.68
N SER A 597 -4.39 26.84 8.05
CA SER A 597 -4.10 27.91 7.10
C SER A 597 -2.91 27.58 6.18
N LEU A 598 -1.85 26.97 6.74
CA LEU A 598 -0.71 26.46 6.00
C LEU A 598 -1.13 25.39 4.98
N ALA A 599 -1.91 24.40 5.41
CA ALA A 599 -2.34 23.31 4.54
C ALA A 599 -3.24 23.81 3.39
N GLU A 600 -4.12 24.77 3.69
CA GLU A 600 -4.94 25.42 2.68
C GLU A 600 -4.12 26.21 1.66
N SER A 601 -3.05 26.92 2.08
CA SER A 601 -2.18 27.64 1.16
C SER A 601 -1.41 26.69 0.26
N ILE A 602 -0.76 25.66 0.83
CA ILE A 602 -0.03 24.64 0.05
C ILE A 602 -0.94 24.05 -1.04
N GLY A 603 -2.18 23.69 -0.69
CA GLY A 603 -3.16 23.17 -1.66
C GLY A 603 -3.44 24.16 -2.80
N LEU A 604 -3.62 25.45 -2.51
CA LEU A 604 -3.84 26.48 -3.53
C LEU A 604 -2.60 26.76 -4.38
N ASP A 605 -1.44 26.88 -3.74
CA ASP A 605 -0.21 27.29 -4.40
C ASP A 605 0.24 26.17 -5.36
N ILE A 606 0.04 24.91 -4.98
CA ILE A 606 0.27 23.78 -5.89
C ILE A 606 -0.84 23.69 -6.95
N ASN A 607 -2.11 23.61 -6.55
CA ASN A 607 -3.19 23.29 -7.51
C ASN A 607 -3.53 24.46 -8.46
N GLN A 608 -3.55 25.70 -7.95
CA GLN A 608 -3.94 26.89 -8.70
C GLN A 608 -2.74 27.72 -9.19
N MET A 609 -1.73 27.95 -8.35
CA MET A 609 -0.54 28.73 -8.76
C MET A 609 0.49 27.87 -9.50
N GLY A 610 0.43 26.55 -9.37
CA GLY A 610 1.32 25.64 -10.09
C GLY A 610 2.78 25.74 -9.63
N VAL A 611 3.01 26.00 -8.33
CA VAL A 611 4.37 26.06 -7.80
C VAL A 611 5.03 24.68 -7.83
N SER A 612 6.30 24.59 -8.21
CA SER A 612 7.09 23.34 -8.23
C SER A 612 7.90 23.10 -6.96
N ALA A 613 7.95 24.07 -6.05
CA ALA A 613 8.50 23.95 -4.71
C ALA A 613 7.82 24.91 -3.73
N PHE A 614 7.97 24.63 -2.44
CA PHE A 614 7.42 25.43 -1.35
C PHE A 614 8.43 25.60 -0.22
N VAL A 615 8.72 26.82 0.18
CA VAL A 615 9.71 27.16 1.21
C VAL A 615 9.03 27.89 2.37
N TYR A 616 9.12 27.31 3.57
CA TYR A 616 8.62 27.95 4.78
C TYR A 616 9.66 28.97 5.27
N TRP A 617 9.26 30.24 5.42
CA TRP A 617 10.18 31.35 5.67
C TRP A 617 11.14 31.07 6.81
N GLN A 618 10.65 30.75 8.01
CA GLN A 618 11.50 30.43 9.16
C GLN A 618 10.94 29.27 9.95
N ALA A 619 11.67 28.15 9.96
CA ALA A 619 11.27 26.98 10.72
C ALA A 619 11.22 27.24 12.24
N LEU A 620 12.05 28.16 12.75
CA LEU A 620 12.14 28.52 14.16
C LEU A 620 11.80 30.00 14.36
N ASP A 621 10.75 30.29 15.11
CA ASP A 621 10.39 31.66 15.51
C ASP A 621 9.47 31.64 16.75
N SER A 622 9.23 32.81 17.33
CA SER A 622 8.36 33.01 18.47
C SER A 622 6.88 32.92 18.09
N GLY A 623 6.08 32.45 19.05
CA GLY A 623 4.65 32.27 18.86
C GLY A 623 4.31 31.24 17.78
N ALA A 624 3.32 31.56 16.96
CA ALA A 624 2.82 30.66 15.92
C ALA A 624 3.50 30.85 14.56
N TRP A 625 4.44 31.79 14.43
CA TRP A 625 5.09 32.10 13.14
C TRP A 625 6.02 30.98 12.68
N GLY A 626 6.80 30.40 13.61
CA GLY A 626 7.67 29.25 13.33
C GLY A 626 6.93 27.91 13.39
N LEU A 627 7.46 26.90 12.68
CA LEU A 627 7.03 25.52 12.84
C LEU A 627 7.38 25.02 14.26
N ILE A 628 8.56 25.39 14.75
CA ILE A 628 9.05 25.13 16.10
C ILE A 628 9.10 26.45 16.87
N GLN A 629 8.48 26.47 18.06
CA GLN A 629 8.55 27.65 18.91
C GLN A 629 9.99 27.90 19.36
N SER A 630 10.46 29.12 19.21
CA SER A 630 11.76 29.54 19.70
C SER A 630 11.75 31.02 20.05
N ASN A 631 12.76 31.47 20.77
CA ASN A 631 13.06 32.88 20.90
C ASN A 631 14.57 33.04 20.65
N PRO A 632 14.96 33.41 19.41
CA PRO A 632 16.36 33.59 19.07
C PRO A 632 17.07 34.63 19.97
N GLY A 633 16.33 35.62 20.50
CA GLY A 633 16.90 36.68 21.34
C GLY A 633 17.44 36.23 22.69
N ASP A 634 16.95 35.13 23.25
CA ASP A 634 17.45 34.51 24.50
C ASP A 634 17.92 33.06 24.30
N SER A 635 18.03 32.62 23.04
CA SER A 635 18.42 31.25 22.65
C SER A 635 17.49 30.16 23.18
N TRP A 636 16.23 30.47 23.44
CA TRP A 636 15.23 29.50 23.90
C TRP A 636 14.61 28.72 22.74
N ILE A 637 14.35 27.43 22.98
CA ILE A 637 13.59 26.52 22.09
C ILE A 637 12.46 25.90 22.90
N GLY A 638 11.27 25.86 22.32
CA GLY A 638 10.04 25.33 22.89
C GLY A 638 9.48 24.14 22.12
N THR A 639 8.20 23.86 22.36
CA THR A 639 7.49 22.75 21.72
C THR A 639 7.11 23.11 20.27
N PRO A 640 7.19 22.15 19.33
CA PRO A 640 6.67 22.35 17.98
C PRO A 640 5.17 22.67 17.96
N ASN A 641 4.78 23.62 17.10
CA ASN A 641 3.37 23.93 16.87
C ASN A 641 2.70 22.77 16.11
N PRO A 642 1.38 22.53 16.26
CA PRO A 642 0.67 21.53 15.44
C PRO A 642 0.93 21.64 13.93
N LYS A 643 1.14 22.86 13.40
CA LYS A 643 1.53 23.09 12.00
C LYS A 643 2.82 22.39 11.55
N TYR A 644 3.73 22.07 12.48
CA TYR A 644 4.91 21.25 12.19
C TYR A 644 4.49 19.87 11.66
N TYR A 645 3.52 19.24 12.30
CA TYR A 645 3.02 17.92 11.92
C TYR A 645 2.17 17.98 10.66
N VAL A 646 1.47 19.09 10.43
CA VAL A 646 0.81 19.37 9.14
C VAL A 646 1.85 19.45 8.02
N MET A 647 2.95 20.19 8.21
CA MET A 647 4.05 20.25 7.24
C MET A 647 4.68 18.86 7.00
N ALA A 648 4.73 18.01 8.02
CA ALA A 648 5.23 16.64 7.91
C ALA A 648 4.37 15.76 6.98
N GLN A 649 3.05 15.98 6.90
CA GLN A 649 2.16 15.27 5.97
C GLN A 649 2.52 15.51 4.50
N TYR A 650 3.06 16.69 4.19
CA TYR A 650 3.50 17.05 2.84
C TYR A 650 4.97 16.67 2.63
N SER A 651 5.87 17.23 3.43
CA SER A 651 7.32 17.16 3.20
C SER A 651 7.89 15.74 3.28
N ARG A 652 7.39 14.89 4.18
CA ARG A 652 7.89 13.51 4.31
C ARG A 652 7.42 12.59 3.20
N HIS A 653 6.25 12.85 2.63
CA HIS A 653 5.58 11.92 1.72
C HIS A 653 5.65 12.35 0.26
N ILE A 654 5.62 13.65 -0.04
CA ILE A 654 5.78 14.19 -1.39
C ILE A 654 7.25 14.56 -1.58
N ARG A 655 8.01 13.71 -2.28
CA ARG A 655 9.47 13.85 -2.41
C ARG A 655 9.88 14.45 -3.76
N PRO A 656 11.08 15.06 -3.85
CA PRO A 656 11.60 15.53 -5.12
C PRO A 656 11.57 14.43 -6.20
N GLY A 657 11.19 14.79 -7.42
CA GLY A 657 11.06 13.86 -8.55
C GLY A 657 9.65 13.30 -8.77
N MET A 658 8.75 13.37 -7.78
CA MET A 658 7.36 12.94 -7.96
C MET A 658 6.60 13.89 -8.90
N ALA A 659 5.68 13.35 -9.71
CA ALA A 659 4.81 14.15 -10.57
C ALA A 659 3.56 14.59 -9.81
N ILE A 660 3.22 15.88 -9.85
CA ILE A 660 1.96 16.36 -9.25
C ILE A 660 0.81 16.15 -10.25
N LEU A 661 -0.23 15.46 -9.80
CA LEU A 661 -1.40 15.15 -10.62
C LEU A 661 -2.52 16.15 -10.37
N SER A 662 -3.31 16.44 -11.41
CA SER A 662 -4.49 17.29 -11.23
C SER A 662 -5.60 16.57 -10.44
N THR A 663 -6.30 17.33 -9.63
CA THR A 663 -7.45 16.94 -8.81
C THR A 663 -8.59 17.94 -8.99
N ASP A 664 -9.83 17.52 -8.79
CA ASP A 664 -11.00 18.41 -8.74
C ASP A 664 -11.21 19.07 -7.37
N ASP A 665 -10.48 18.64 -6.35
CA ASP A 665 -10.48 19.23 -5.01
C ASP A 665 -9.18 19.99 -4.71
N VAL A 666 -9.30 21.31 -4.55
CA VAL A 666 -8.18 22.22 -4.25
C VAL A 666 -7.56 22.01 -2.88
N LYS A 667 -8.24 21.32 -1.96
CA LYS A 667 -7.73 20.98 -0.61
C LYS A 667 -6.91 19.69 -0.59
N THR A 668 -6.85 18.98 -1.72
CA THR A 668 -6.10 17.74 -1.86
C THR A 668 -4.89 17.98 -2.74
N VAL A 669 -3.73 17.48 -2.33
CA VAL A 669 -2.51 17.43 -3.16
C VAL A 669 -2.23 15.98 -3.49
N MET A 670 -1.97 15.71 -4.77
CA MET A 670 -1.71 14.38 -5.30
C MET A 670 -0.33 14.32 -5.95
N ALA A 671 0.51 13.39 -5.48
CA ALA A 671 1.84 13.18 -6.03
C ALA A 671 2.04 11.71 -6.41
N TYR A 672 2.57 11.47 -7.60
CA TYR A 672 2.81 10.13 -8.13
C TYR A 672 4.28 9.88 -8.41
N ASP A 673 4.82 8.83 -7.80
CA ASP A 673 6.13 8.28 -8.11
C ASP A 673 5.97 7.10 -9.07
N ALA A 674 6.32 7.32 -10.33
CA ALA A 674 6.24 6.28 -11.36
C ALA A 674 7.24 5.13 -11.14
N ALA A 675 8.40 5.40 -10.51
CA ALA A 675 9.42 4.40 -10.27
C ALA A 675 9.02 3.48 -9.10
N ALA A 676 8.52 4.07 -8.01
CA ALA A 676 8.01 3.34 -6.85
C ALA A 676 6.58 2.80 -7.06
N LYS A 677 5.87 3.28 -8.10
CA LYS A 677 4.42 3.06 -8.30
C LYS A 677 3.61 3.49 -7.07
N LEU A 678 4.03 4.56 -6.43
CA LEU A 678 3.44 5.10 -5.21
C LEU A 678 2.58 6.31 -5.56
N LEU A 679 1.32 6.31 -5.10
CA LEU A 679 0.45 7.49 -5.11
C LEU A 679 0.35 8.01 -3.68
N VAL A 680 0.67 9.29 -3.50
CA VAL A 680 0.51 10.01 -2.23
C VAL A 680 -0.65 10.98 -2.37
N LEU A 681 -1.56 10.95 -1.40
CA LEU A 681 -2.74 11.79 -1.31
C LEU A 681 -2.69 12.51 0.04
N VAL A 682 -2.65 13.84 0.03
CA VAL A 682 -2.73 14.65 1.26
C VAL A 682 -3.98 15.51 1.16
N THR A 683 -4.93 15.32 2.07
CA THR A 683 -6.20 16.08 2.08
C THR A 683 -6.40 16.79 3.42
N VAL A 684 -7.13 17.92 3.39
CA VAL A 684 -7.38 18.75 4.57
C VAL A 684 -8.88 18.81 4.87
N ASN A 685 -9.27 18.36 6.07
CA ASN A 685 -10.61 18.59 6.60
C ASN A 685 -10.60 19.73 7.63
N THR A 686 -11.24 20.85 7.28
CA THR A 686 -11.39 22.03 8.15
C THR A 686 -12.77 22.13 8.84
N GLY A 687 -13.66 21.17 8.61
CA GLY A 687 -15.02 21.14 9.15
C GLY A 687 -15.29 19.99 10.13
N ASP A 688 -16.57 19.63 10.26
CA ASP A 688 -16.99 18.44 11.02
C ASP A 688 -16.37 17.15 10.44
N ALA A 689 -16.46 16.04 11.17
CA ALA A 689 -16.01 14.75 10.68
C ALA A 689 -16.70 14.40 9.35
N GLN A 690 -15.91 14.12 8.32
CA GLN A 690 -16.36 13.83 6.96
C GLN A 690 -15.87 12.46 6.50
N THR A 691 -16.65 11.81 5.64
CA THR A 691 -16.22 10.67 4.83
C THR A 691 -15.90 11.15 3.41
N ILE A 692 -14.64 11.06 3.03
CA ILE A 692 -14.15 11.45 1.69
C ILE A 692 -13.87 10.18 0.89
N THR A 693 -14.35 10.10 -0.34
CA THR A 693 -13.96 9.03 -1.29
C THR A 693 -12.91 9.56 -2.26
N PHE A 694 -11.85 8.81 -2.47
CA PHE A 694 -10.86 9.08 -3.51
C PHE A 694 -11.12 8.14 -4.70
N ASP A 695 -11.58 8.69 -5.82
CA ASP A 695 -11.78 7.94 -7.04
C ASP A 695 -10.46 7.75 -7.79
N LEU A 696 -9.92 6.54 -7.70
CA LEU A 696 -8.66 6.12 -8.34
C LEU A 696 -8.89 5.40 -9.67
N ALA A 697 -10.10 5.44 -10.25
CA ALA A 697 -10.44 4.70 -11.46
C ALA A 697 -9.62 5.10 -12.71
N SER A 698 -8.98 6.27 -12.69
CA SER A 698 -8.05 6.67 -13.75
C SER A 698 -6.75 5.85 -13.77
N PHE A 699 -6.42 5.15 -12.68
CA PHE A 699 -5.30 4.22 -12.61
C PHE A 699 -5.72 2.83 -13.06
N THR A 700 -4.87 2.17 -13.85
CA THR A 700 -5.15 0.80 -14.35
C THR A 700 -5.21 -0.26 -13.26
N ARG A 701 -4.53 -0.02 -12.12
CA ARG A 701 -4.50 -0.91 -10.95
C ARG A 701 -4.09 -0.11 -9.72
N VAL A 702 -4.77 -0.35 -8.60
CA VAL A 702 -4.39 0.10 -7.26
C VAL A 702 -4.26 -1.14 -6.39
N ALA A 703 -3.17 -1.27 -5.63
CA ALA A 703 -2.91 -2.41 -4.76
C ALA A 703 -2.52 -1.91 -3.37
N GLY A 704 -3.02 -2.57 -2.32
CA GLY A 704 -2.76 -2.23 -0.92
C GLY A 704 -1.54 -2.95 -0.34
N PRO A 705 -1.19 -2.63 0.92
CA PRO A 705 -1.98 -1.83 1.87
C PRO A 705 -1.85 -0.31 1.68
N ILE A 706 -2.88 0.44 2.07
CA ILE A 706 -2.80 1.92 2.18
C ILE A 706 -2.33 2.27 3.58
N THR A 707 -1.24 3.03 3.70
CA THR A 707 -0.86 3.66 4.97
C THR A 707 -1.49 5.04 5.06
N ALA A 708 -2.39 5.25 6.01
CA ALA A 708 -3.00 6.54 6.28
C ALA A 708 -2.29 7.21 7.47
N TRP A 709 -1.87 8.46 7.29
CA TRP A 709 -1.28 9.28 8.34
C TRP A 709 -2.25 10.40 8.72
N THR A 710 -2.44 10.61 10.02
CA THR A 710 -3.41 11.59 10.54
C THR A 710 -2.73 12.55 11.52
N THR A 711 -2.98 13.84 11.32
CA THR A 711 -2.61 14.92 12.25
C THR A 711 -3.88 15.59 12.77
N GLU A 712 -4.18 15.43 14.06
CA GLU A 712 -5.28 16.12 14.72
C GLU A 712 -4.80 17.48 15.25
N THR A 713 -5.38 18.58 14.75
CA THR A 713 -4.91 19.94 15.06
C THR A 713 -5.60 20.58 16.27
N SER A 714 -6.69 19.99 16.77
CA SER A 714 -7.56 20.55 17.82
C SER A 714 -7.48 19.87 19.21
N GLY A 715 -6.67 18.82 19.37
CA GLY A 715 -6.70 17.92 20.54
C GLY A 715 -5.41 17.84 21.37
N SER A 716 -5.44 16.99 22.42
CA SER A 716 -4.26 16.55 23.21
C SER A 716 -3.75 15.15 22.78
N GLY A 717 -4.26 14.65 21.65
CA GLY A 717 -3.87 13.37 21.07
C GLY A 717 -2.47 13.37 20.46
N ALA A 718 -2.04 12.21 19.95
CA ALA A 718 -0.79 12.13 19.21
C ALA A 718 -0.93 12.93 17.89
N LEU A 719 -0.15 14.00 17.75
CA LEU A 719 -0.18 14.92 16.60
C LEU A 719 0.25 14.26 15.27
N HIS A 720 0.73 13.01 15.32
CA HIS A 720 1.07 12.19 14.16
C HIS A 720 0.79 10.72 14.48
N THR A 721 -0.22 10.15 13.83
CA THR A 721 -0.56 8.73 13.94
C THR A 721 -0.61 8.11 12.56
N SER A 722 -0.27 6.82 12.45
CA SER A 722 -0.50 6.05 11.24
C SER A 722 -1.48 4.92 11.51
N SER A 723 -2.25 4.57 10.48
CA SER A 723 -3.05 3.37 10.42
C SER A 723 -2.82 2.68 9.08
N THR A 724 -3.04 1.37 9.06
CA THR A 724 -3.07 0.61 7.81
C THR A 724 -4.51 0.36 7.44
N ILE A 725 -4.88 0.75 6.23
CA ILE A 725 -6.15 0.43 5.61
C ILE A 725 -5.86 -0.65 4.59
N ASP A 726 -6.30 -1.86 4.89
CA ASP A 726 -6.23 -2.96 3.93
C ASP A 726 -7.25 -2.69 2.82
N LEU A 727 -6.75 -2.52 1.60
CA LEU A 727 -7.59 -2.53 0.42
C LEU A 727 -8.09 -3.96 0.26
N SER A 728 -9.38 -4.18 0.53
CA SER A 728 -10.04 -5.45 0.24
C SER A 728 -10.17 -5.64 -1.27
N ASP A 729 -9.06 -6.01 -1.91
CA ASP A 729 -9.09 -6.68 -3.21
C ASP A 729 -9.68 -8.07 -2.97
N SER A 730 -11.03 -8.14 -2.91
CA SER A 730 -11.81 -9.35 -2.59
C SER A 730 -11.75 -10.43 -3.68
N ALA A 731 -10.90 -10.27 -4.69
CA ALA A 731 -10.60 -11.34 -5.62
C ALA A 731 -9.58 -12.28 -4.99
N THR A 732 -10.05 -13.44 -4.54
CA THR A 732 -9.18 -14.59 -4.26
C THR A 732 -8.40 -14.93 -5.52
N THR A 733 -7.10 -14.64 -5.54
CA THR A 733 -6.21 -14.91 -6.68
C THR A 733 -5.31 -16.10 -6.39
N LEU A 734 -4.98 -16.86 -7.44
CA LEU A 734 -4.00 -17.94 -7.38
C LEU A 734 -2.60 -17.33 -7.17
N LEU A 735 -1.96 -17.64 -6.04
CA LEU A 735 -0.62 -17.16 -5.74
C LEU A 735 0.46 -18.05 -6.39
N ASP A 736 0.34 -19.37 -6.24
CA ASP A 736 1.20 -20.40 -6.85
C ASP A 736 0.63 -21.83 -6.64
N SER A 737 1.24 -22.84 -7.26
CA SER A 737 1.04 -24.25 -6.90
C SER A 737 1.99 -24.68 -5.80
N TRP A 738 1.49 -25.35 -4.77
CA TRP A 738 2.29 -25.82 -3.63
C TRP A 738 3.13 -27.04 -4.01
N GLU A 739 4.45 -26.96 -3.83
CA GLU A 739 5.39 -28.07 -4.03
C GLU A 739 5.52 -28.96 -2.79
N GLY A 740 5.43 -28.39 -1.59
CA GLY A 740 5.34 -29.20 -0.37
C GLY A 740 6.11 -28.72 0.85
N TRP A 741 6.32 -29.68 1.75
CA TRP A 741 6.93 -29.49 3.06
C TRP A 741 8.09 -30.44 3.23
N GLY A 742 9.18 -30.00 3.86
CA GLY A 742 10.37 -30.84 3.99
C GLY A 742 11.16 -30.70 5.26
N THR A 743 12.22 -31.51 5.31
CA THR A 743 13.31 -31.32 6.26
C THR A 743 14.68 -31.66 5.65
N SER A 744 15.75 -31.10 6.21
CA SER A 744 17.12 -31.53 5.87
C SER A 744 17.47 -32.83 6.58
N LEU A 745 18.22 -33.70 5.89
CA LEU A 745 18.83 -34.90 6.48
C LEU A 745 20.18 -34.61 7.14
N ALA A 746 20.64 -33.35 7.10
CA ALA A 746 21.92 -32.97 7.66
C ALA A 746 22.02 -33.34 9.15
N TRP A 747 23.13 -34.00 9.47
CA TRP A 747 23.60 -34.34 10.83
C TRP A 747 22.77 -35.39 11.57
N TRP A 748 21.48 -35.17 11.81
CA TRP A 748 20.66 -36.12 12.58
C TRP A 748 20.48 -37.45 11.85
N ALA A 749 20.32 -37.46 10.52
CA ALA A 749 20.20 -38.71 9.78
C ALA A 749 21.52 -39.47 9.71
N ASN A 750 22.66 -38.79 9.85
CA ASN A 750 23.95 -39.47 10.02
C ASN A 750 24.02 -40.24 11.35
N ALA A 751 23.33 -39.77 12.41
CA ALA A 751 23.23 -40.48 13.69
C ALA A 751 22.15 -41.57 13.72
N PHE A 752 20.99 -41.32 13.08
CA PHE A 752 19.76 -42.11 13.19
C PHE A 752 19.32 -42.80 11.88
N GLY A 753 20.21 -42.91 10.90
CA GLY A 753 19.84 -43.20 9.52
C GLY A 753 19.11 -44.52 9.23
N ASN A 754 19.17 -45.47 10.15
CA ASN A 754 18.53 -46.79 10.03
C ASN A 754 17.17 -46.90 10.74
N ARG A 755 16.62 -45.79 11.25
CA ARG A 755 15.38 -45.76 12.05
C ARG A 755 14.14 -45.56 11.18
N ALA A 756 13.50 -46.67 10.81
CA ALA A 756 12.28 -46.68 10.01
C ALA A 756 11.07 -46.02 10.70
N ASP A 757 11.02 -46.04 12.03
CA ASP A 757 9.97 -45.40 12.84
C ASP A 757 10.07 -43.87 12.80
N ILE A 758 11.28 -43.30 12.75
CA ILE A 758 11.48 -41.86 12.52
C ILE A 758 11.08 -41.48 11.09
N ALA A 759 11.47 -42.29 10.11
CA ALA A 759 11.04 -42.08 8.73
C ALA A 759 9.51 -42.14 8.59
N ASP A 760 8.86 -43.06 9.32
CA ASP A 760 7.40 -43.14 9.38
C ASP A 760 6.76 -41.88 9.97
N SER A 761 7.33 -41.30 11.03
CA SER A 761 6.75 -40.10 11.66
C SER A 761 6.93 -38.84 10.80
N LEU A 762 7.97 -38.74 9.98
CA LEU A 762 8.22 -37.55 9.16
C LEU A 762 7.58 -37.63 7.78
N PHE A 763 7.67 -38.79 7.12
CA PHE A 763 7.46 -38.92 5.67
C PHE A 763 6.25 -39.76 5.29
N THR A 764 5.32 -40.01 6.23
CA THR A 764 4.04 -40.69 5.92
C THR A 764 2.85 -39.86 6.38
N LEU A 765 1.64 -40.19 5.93
CA LEU A 765 0.40 -39.60 6.43
C LEU A 765 -0.31 -40.41 7.54
N LYS A 766 0.37 -41.39 8.15
CA LYS A 766 -0.19 -42.22 9.24
C LYS A 766 -0.78 -41.34 10.35
N GLU A 767 -1.97 -41.68 10.82
CA GLU A 767 -2.66 -40.93 11.88
C GLU A 767 -1.94 -41.02 13.23
N SER A 768 -1.23 -42.11 13.48
CA SER A 768 -0.45 -42.31 14.70
C SER A 768 0.78 -43.20 14.44
N VAL A 769 1.94 -42.74 14.90
CA VAL A 769 3.23 -43.43 14.80
C VAL A 769 3.85 -43.50 16.19
N THR A 770 4.24 -44.71 16.59
CA THR A 770 5.05 -44.92 17.78
C THR A 770 6.51 -44.83 17.39
N VAL A 771 7.18 -43.77 17.85
CA VAL A 771 8.63 -43.61 17.70
C VAL A 771 9.30 -44.12 18.97
N GLU A 772 10.27 -45.02 18.85
CA GLU A 772 10.95 -45.59 20.01
C GLU A 772 11.68 -44.48 20.79
N GLY A 773 11.35 -44.35 22.09
CA GLY A 773 11.85 -43.29 22.98
C GLY A 773 10.94 -42.06 23.08
N VAL A 774 9.85 -42.00 22.30
CA VAL A 774 8.89 -40.89 22.28
C VAL A 774 7.53 -41.36 22.81
N ALA A 775 6.96 -40.62 23.77
CA ALA A 775 5.61 -40.85 24.24
C ALA A 775 4.88 -39.50 24.47
N PRO A 776 3.57 -39.40 24.16
CA PRO A 776 2.74 -40.42 23.47
C PRO A 776 3.11 -40.56 21.99
N ALA A 777 2.46 -41.51 21.29
CA ALA A 777 2.57 -41.63 19.83
C ALA A 777 2.13 -40.34 19.13
N VAL A 778 2.76 -40.00 18.01
CA VAL A 778 2.59 -38.72 17.29
C VAL A 778 1.90 -38.93 15.95
N PRO A 779 1.12 -37.96 15.43
CA PRO A 779 0.67 -38.00 14.05
C PRO A 779 1.88 -37.82 13.12
N ALA A 780 1.92 -38.53 12.00
CA ALA A 780 3.02 -38.36 11.05
C ALA A 780 2.91 -37.00 10.31
N LEU A 781 4.00 -36.39 9.85
CA LEU A 781 3.96 -35.06 9.22
C LEU A 781 3.65 -35.09 7.72
N GLY A 782 3.90 -36.21 7.04
CA GLY A 782 3.68 -36.32 5.60
C GLY A 782 4.56 -35.40 4.77
N MET A 783 5.74 -35.01 5.26
CA MET A 783 6.71 -34.22 4.50
C MET A 783 7.07 -34.97 3.21
N ASN A 784 7.00 -34.28 2.07
CA ASN A 784 7.26 -34.84 0.76
C ASN A 784 8.58 -34.36 0.14
N ILE A 785 9.31 -33.51 0.85
CA ILE A 785 10.61 -32.94 0.43
C ILE A 785 11.69 -33.39 1.41
N VAL A 786 12.84 -33.84 0.90
CA VAL A 786 14.06 -34.04 1.69
C VAL A 786 15.25 -33.32 1.07
N ARG A 787 16.00 -32.58 1.89
CA ARG A 787 17.30 -32.01 1.49
C ARG A 787 18.42 -32.94 1.96
N TYR A 788 19.20 -33.48 1.03
CA TYR A 788 20.31 -34.40 1.28
C TYR A 788 21.66 -33.66 1.23
N ASN A 789 22.41 -33.64 2.34
CA ASN A 789 23.70 -32.96 2.41
C ASN A 789 24.82 -33.82 1.80
N VAL A 790 25.37 -33.37 0.68
CA VAL A 790 26.54 -33.96 0.01
C VAL A 790 27.81 -33.52 0.73
N GLY A 791 28.41 -34.45 1.48
CA GLY A 791 29.51 -34.19 2.39
C GLY A 791 30.80 -33.71 1.74
N GLY A 792 31.55 -32.89 2.49
CA GLY A 792 32.87 -32.40 2.10
C GLY A 792 34.02 -32.99 2.94
N SER A 793 33.74 -33.57 4.10
CA SER A 793 34.75 -33.97 5.07
C SER A 793 35.38 -35.33 4.74
N GLY A 794 36.59 -35.61 5.21
CA GLY A 794 37.24 -36.90 4.91
C GLY A 794 38.45 -37.17 5.80
N ASN A 795 38.70 -38.45 6.10
CA ASN A 795 39.84 -38.88 6.92
C ASN A 795 41.03 -39.39 6.09
N ASN A 796 40.97 -39.19 4.77
CA ASN A 796 42.01 -39.62 3.85
C ASN A 796 43.20 -38.64 3.86
N VAL A 797 44.36 -39.15 3.43
CA VAL A 797 45.57 -38.37 3.17
C VAL A 797 45.79 -38.34 1.66
N ILE A 798 46.18 -37.18 1.13
CA ILE A 798 46.51 -36.99 -0.29
C ILE A 798 47.99 -36.69 -0.43
N ASP A 799 48.61 -37.20 -1.49
CA ASP A 799 49.97 -36.82 -1.88
C ASP A 799 49.90 -35.63 -2.83
N ASP A 800 50.31 -34.45 -2.35
CA ASP A 800 50.44 -33.22 -3.13
C ASP A 800 51.91 -32.96 -3.47
N GLY A 801 52.35 -33.50 -4.61
CA GLY A 801 53.69 -33.26 -5.13
C GLY A 801 54.83 -33.79 -4.24
N GLY A 802 54.61 -34.88 -3.50
CA GLY A 802 55.55 -35.48 -2.56
C GLY A 802 55.32 -35.07 -1.10
N THR A 803 54.27 -34.30 -0.81
CA THR A 803 53.88 -33.89 0.54
C THR A 803 52.55 -34.53 0.91
N GLU A 804 52.52 -35.29 2.00
CA GLU A 804 51.27 -35.82 2.54
C GLU A 804 50.46 -34.70 3.20
N VAL A 805 49.27 -34.41 2.65
CA VAL A 805 48.32 -33.42 3.15
C VAL A 805 47.08 -34.16 3.65
N ALA A 806 46.55 -33.77 4.81
CA ALA A 806 45.33 -34.30 5.39
C ALA A 806 44.35 -33.16 5.70
N MET A 807 43.08 -33.50 5.90
CA MET A 807 42.08 -32.51 6.29
C MET A 807 42.44 -31.84 7.62
N SER A 808 42.30 -30.51 7.66
CA SER A 808 42.33 -29.70 8.88
C SER A 808 41.05 -29.94 9.70
N VAL A 809 41.06 -30.93 10.58
CA VAL A 809 39.90 -31.27 11.43
C VAL A 809 39.67 -30.19 12.49
N SER A 810 38.48 -29.59 12.51
CA SER A 810 38.10 -28.63 13.55
C SER A 810 37.94 -29.32 14.90
N LYS A 811 38.48 -28.70 15.96
CA LYS A 811 38.26 -29.14 17.35
C LYS A 811 36.78 -29.10 17.77
N ASN A 812 35.97 -28.28 17.11
CA ASN A 812 34.54 -28.11 17.37
C ASN A 812 33.67 -29.03 16.50
N MET A 813 34.27 -29.72 15.52
CA MET A 813 33.62 -30.72 14.67
C MET A 813 34.56 -31.93 14.48
N PRO A 814 34.81 -32.73 15.54
CA PRO A 814 35.67 -33.90 15.44
C PRO A 814 35.06 -34.96 14.49
N ALA A 815 35.87 -35.89 13.98
CA ALA A 815 35.41 -36.97 13.09
C ALA A 815 34.33 -37.90 13.69
N THR A 816 34.16 -37.89 15.01
CA THR A 816 33.07 -38.61 15.70
C THR A 816 31.76 -37.82 15.75
N SER A 817 31.78 -36.55 15.34
CA SER A 817 30.60 -35.68 15.32
C SER A 817 29.64 -36.14 14.22
N PRO A 818 28.33 -36.18 14.48
CA PRO A 818 27.34 -36.43 13.43
C PRO A 818 27.34 -35.33 12.35
N LYS A 819 27.91 -34.16 12.65
CA LYS A 819 28.07 -33.04 11.71
C LYS A 819 29.22 -33.22 10.70
N TYR A 820 30.06 -34.23 10.91
CA TYR A 820 31.15 -34.59 9.99
C TYR A 820 30.58 -35.51 8.90
N ILE A 821 30.36 -35.00 7.69
CA ILE A 821 29.76 -35.76 6.58
C ILE A 821 30.84 -36.12 5.57
N ASP A 822 31.03 -37.43 5.35
CA ASP A 822 32.10 -37.93 4.48
C ASP A 822 31.87 -37.56 3.01
N THR A 823 32.94 -37.12 2.34
CA THR A 823 32.98 -36.86 0.90
C THR A 823 33.05 -38.15 0.09
N PHE A 824 32.40 -38.16 -1.07
CA PHE A 824 32.54 -39.25 -2.03
C PHE A 824 33.83 -39.14 -2.86
N TRP A 825 34.47 -37.97 -2.93
CA TRP A 825 35.64 -37.74 -3.77
C TRP A 825 36.88 -37.46 -2.92
N LEU A 826 37.75 -38.47 -2.81
CA LEU A 826 38.85 -38.49 -1.85
C LEU A 826 40.03 -37.63 -2.28
N ASN A 827 40.35 -37.55 -3.57
CA ASN A 827 41.52 -36.81 -4.06
C ASN A 827 41.40 -36.44 -5.55
N TRP A 828 42.23 -35.50 -5.99
CA TRP A 828 42.27 -35.01 -7.38
C TRP A 828 42.98 -35.96 -8.37
N ALA A 829 43.39 -37.17 -7.97
CA ALA A 829 44.19 -38.04 -8.84
C ALA A 829 43.42 -38.54 -10.08
N SER A 830 42.09 -38.61 -10.01
CA SER A 830 41.24 -38.96 -11.14
C SER A 830 39.84 -38.37 -11.05
N ASN A 831 39.34 -37.90 -12.19
CA ASN A 831 37.95 -37.48 -12.39
C ASN A 831 37.03 -38.65 -12.79
N ASP A 832 37.57 -39.86 -13.00
CA ASP A 832 36.80 -41.07 -13.31
C ASP A 832 36.13 -41.61 -12.04
N SER A 833 34.80 -41.59 -12.01
CA SER A 833 33.96 -42.05 -10.88
C SER A 833 34.09 -43.54 -10.56
N THR A 834 34.70 -44.33 -11.44
CA THR A 834 34.99 -45.76 -11.22
C THR A 834 36.36 -46.01 -10.59
N SER A 835 37.20 -44.97 -10.46
CA SER A 835 38.54 -45.08 -9.89
C SER A 835 38.52 -45.11 -8.35
N THR A 836 39.67 -45.47 -7.76
CA THR A 836 39.88 -45.46 -6.30
C THR A 836 39.91 -44.05 -5.68
N SER A 837 39.87 -42.99 -6.50
CA SER A 837 39.68 -41.62 -6.01
C SER A 837 38.26 -41.38 -5.50
N TRP A 838 37.30 -42.28 -5.78
CA TRP A 838 35.91 -42.17 -5.33
C TRP A 838 35.54 -43.26 -4.32
N ASN A 839 34.77 -42.90 -3.29
CA ASN A 839 34.27 -43.82 -2.26
C ASN A 839 32.74 -43.78 -2.17
N TRP A 840 32.07 -44.60 -2.97
CA TRP A 840 30.61 -44.73 -2.96
C TRP A 840 30.01 -45.41 -1.72
N LYS A 841 30.84 -45.81 -0.75
CA LYS A 841 30.39 -46.29 0.57
C LYS A 841 30.32 -45.20 1.62
N ALA A 842 30.80 -43.98 1.33
CA ALA A 842 30.70 -42.84 2.22
C ALA A 842 29.24 -42.55 2.63
N ASP A 843 29.08 -41.86 3.76
CA ASP A 843 27.82 -41.33 4.25
C ASP A 843 26.68 -42.38 4.35
N ALA A 844 27.03 -43.59 4.80
CA ALA A 844 26.11 -44.74 4.76
C ALA A 844 24.80 -44.52 5.54
N ASN A 845 24.84 -43.79 6.65
CA ASN A 845 23.66 -43.58 7.50
C ASN A 845 22.68 -42.57 6.89
N GLN A 846 23.15 -41.41 6.44
CA GLN A 846 22.27 -40.43 5.80
C GLN A 846 21.64 -41.01 4.52
N ARG A 847 22.41 -41.76 3.73
CA ARG A 847 21.88 -42.49 2.56
C ARG A 847 20.84 -43.56 2.94
N ALA A 848 21.00 -44.24 4.07
CA ALA A 848 19.98 -45.17 4.56
C ALA A 848 18.67 -44.45 4.92
N MET A 849 18.73 -43.26 5.52
CA MET A 849 17.52 -42.47 5.78
C MET A 849 16.90 -41.95 4.49
N LEU A 850 17.72 -41.52 3.53
CA LEU A 850 17.25 -41.09 2.22
C LEU A 850 16.51 -42.22 1.48
N ASP A 851 17.04 -43.44 1.51
CA ASP A 851 16.37 -44.64 0.98
C ASP A 851 15.06 -44.97 1.72
N LEU A 852 15.03 -44.79 3.05
CA LEU A 852 13.80 -44.94 3.83
C LEU A 852 12.77 -43.87 3.45
N ALA A 853 13.17 -42.61 3.31
CA ALA A 853 12.29 -41.49 3.01
C ALA A 853 11.66 -41.64 1.61
N THR A 854 12.46 -41.95 0.59
CA THR A 854 12.03 -42.12 -0.81
C THR A 854 11.16 -43.36 -1.06
N LYS A 855 11.11 -44.31 -0.11
CA LYS A 855 10.15 -45.44 -0.12
C LYS A 855 8.81 -45.11 0.54
N ARG A 856 8.61 -43.86 0.98
CA ARG A 856 7.38 -43.35 1.60
C ARG A 856 6.81 -42.23 0.73
N ASP A 857 6.21 -41.20 1.33
CA ASP A 857 5.49 -40.13 0.61
C ASP A 857 6.44 -38.98 0.18
N VAL A 858 7.74 -39.25 -0.01
CA VAL A 858 8.73 -38.26 -0.49
C VAL A 858 8.83 -38.30 -2.00
N ASP A 859 8.39 -37.21 -2.62
CA ASP A 859 8.36 -37.05 -4.08
C ASP A 859 9.50 -36.17 -4.60
N ILE A 860 10.13 -35.38 -3.72
CA ILE A 860 11.17 -34.42 -4.09
C ILE A 860 12.41 -34.60 -3.22
N VAL A 861 13.54 -34.87 -3.88
CA VAL A 861 14.87 -34.85 -3.27
C VAL A 861 15.65 -33.66 -3.84
N GLU A 862 16.17 -32.81 -2.94
CA GLU A 862 17.17 -31.81 -3.26
C GLU A 862 18.52 -32.23 -2.69
N ALA A 863 19.56 -32.32 -3.51
CA ALA A 863 20.93 -32.47 -3.01
C ALA A 863 21.53 -31.08 -2.79
N PHE A 864 22.10 -30.83 -1.61
CA PHE A 864 22.80 -29.57 -1.33
C PHE A 864 24.16 -29.81 -0.70
N SER A 865 25.03 -28.80 -0.64
CA SER A 865 26.36 -28.94 -0.04
C SER A 865 26.69 -27.79 0.90
N ASN A 866 26.99 -28.15 2.16
CA ASN A 866 27.48 -27.17 3.14
C ASN A 866 28.92 -26.71 2.84
N ALA A 867 29.75 -27.58 2.28
CA ALA A 867 31.13 -27.27 1.93
C ALA A 867 31.63 -28.21 0.81
N PRO A 868 32.52 -27.72 -0.07
CA PRO A 868 33.19 -28.56 -1.05
C PRO A 868 34.10 -29.60 -0.35
N PRO A 869 34.52 -30.67 -1.06
CA PRO A 869 35.52 -31.61 -0.55
C PRO A 869 36.73 -30.88 0.04
N TRP A 870 37.18 -31.30 1.23
CA TRP A 870 38.17 -30.57 2.01
C TRP A 870 39.45 -30.23 1.25
N TRP A 871 39.90 -31.08 0.33
CA TRP A 871 41.11 -30.85 -0.45
C TRP A 871 40.94 -29.73 -1.50
N MET A 872 39.70 -29.35 -1.82
CA MET A 872 39.38 -28.22 -2.69
C MET A 872 39.43 -26.88 -1.96
N THR A 873 39.44 -26.86 -0.62
CA THR A 873 39.39 -25.62 0.15
C THR A 873 40.76 -24.99 0.35
N ASN A 874 40.80 -23.67 0.53
CA ASN A 874 42.04 -22.90 0.65
C ASN A 874 42.85 -23.27 1.90
N ASN A 875 42.18 -23.69 2.97
CA ASN A 875 42.81 -24.07 4.26
C ASN A 875 42.75 -25.58 4.55
N HIS A 876 42.33 -26.38 3.58
CA HIS A 876 42.08 -27.82 3.73
C HIS A 876 41.08 -28.16 4.86
N ALA A 877 40.17 -27.24 5.21
CA ALA A 877 39.12 -27.44 6.20
C ALA A 877 37.73 -27.27 5.58
N THR A 878 36.76 -28.04 6.07
CA THR A 878 35.34 -27.92 5.70
C THR A 878 34.54 -27.08 6.70
N ALA A 879 35.08 -26.87 7.90
CA ALA A 879 34.44 -26.12 8.97
C ALA A 879 34.87 -24.64 8.98
N GLY A 880 34.66 -23.96 7.86
CA GLY A 880 35.01 -22.55 7.64
C GLY A 880 36.42 -22.30 7.08
N GLY A 881 36.60 -21.10 6.54
CA GLY A 881 37.88 -20.59 6.02
C GLY A 881 38.74 -19.91 7.09
N ALA A 882 39.94 -19.49 6.73
CA ALA A 882 40.77 -18.66 7.62
C ALA A 882 40.13 -17.27 7.87
N ASP A 883 39.39 -16.76 6.89
CA ASP A 883 38.55 -15.57 6.97
C ASP A 883 37.16 -15.93 6.46
N GLY A 884 36.13 -15.81 7.31
CA GLY A 884 34.74 -16.12 6.95
C GLY A 884 34.08 -15.14 5.98
N LYS A 885 34.81 -14.13 5.49
CA LYS A 885 34.35 -13.13 4.51
C LYS A 885 34.98 -13.31 3.14
N LYS A 886 35.70 -14.41 2.93
CA LYS A 886 36.45 -14.70 1.71
C LYS A 886 36.16 -16.10 1.22
N ASP A 887 36.23 -16.28 -0.09
CA ASP A 887 36.10 -17.59 -0.72
C ASP A 887 37.01 -18.60 -0.01
N ASN A 888 36.41 -19.69 0.47
CA ASN A 888 37.19 -20.82 0.98
C ASN A 888 37.36 -21.92 -0.07
N LEU A 889 36.78 -21.78 -1.27
CA LEU A 889 37.08 -22.64 -2.42
C LEU A 889 38.31 -22.11 -3.16
N GLN A 890 39.25 -23.00 -3.51
CA GLN A 890 40.38 -22.63 -4.37
C GLN A 890 39.88 -22.20 -5.75
N SER A 891 40.39 -21.08 -6.27
CA SER A 891 39.89 -20.45 -7.50
C SER A 891 39.96 -21.34 -8.76
N TRP A 892 40.85 -22.33 -8.79
CA TRP A 892 40.96 -23.31 -9.87
C TRP A 892 40.01 -24.52 -9.73
N ASN A 893 39.30 -24.66 -8.60
CA ASN A 893 38.46 -25.83 -8.30
C ASN A 893 36.96 -25.64 -8.56
N HIS A 894 36.49 -24.50 -9.06
CA HIS A 894 35.07 -24.28 -9.35
C HIS A 894 34.48 -25.37 -10.27
N GLY A 895 35.24 -25.79 -11.29
CA GLY A 895 34.82 -26.86 -12.20
C GLY A 895 34.87 -28.27 -11.64
N GLN A 896 35.77 -28.52 -10.68
CA GLN A 896 35.83 -29.80 -9.98
C GLN A 896 34.70 -29.90 -8.95
N PHE A 897 34.40 -28.82 -8.24
CA PHE A 897 33.25 -28.80 -7.34
C PHE A 897 31.92 -28.98 -8.08
N ALA A 898 31.74 -28.31 -9.22
CA ALA A 898 30.61 -28.55 -10.12
C ALA A 898 30.54 -30.01 -10.62
N LEU A 899 31.68 -30.61 -10.97
CA LEU A 899 31.74 -32.01 -11.39
C LEU A 899 31.39 -32.96 -10.23
N TYR A 900 31.82 -32.65 -9.02
CA TYR A 900 31.54 -33.44 -7.82
C TYR A 900 30.05 -33.62 -7.63
N LEU A 901 29.32 -32.50 -7.54
CA LEU A 901 27.88 -32.50 -7.33
C LEU A 901 27.14 -33.21 -8.47
N ALA A 902 27.48 -32.90 -9.73
CA ALA A 902 26.85 -33.55 -10.89
C ALA A 902 27.09 -35.07 -10.91
N THR A 903 28.27 -35.53 -10.47
CA THR A 903 28.63 -36.95 -10.43
C THR A 903 27.89 -37.68 -9.30
N VAL A 904 27.73 -37.04 -8.13
CA VAL A 904 26.91 -37.59 -7.02
C VAL A 904 25.44 -37.70 -7.44
N VAL A 905 24.90 -36.67 -8.12
CA VAL A 905 23.54 -36.71 -8.68
C VAL A 905 23.37 -37.84 -9.69
N SER A 906 24.34 -38.00 -10.61
CA SER A 906 24.35 -39.13 -11.55
C SER A 906 24.36 -40.46 -10.81
N GLN A 907 25.21 -40.62 -9.79
CA GLN A 907 25.33 -41.86 -9.03
C GLN A 907 24.03 -42.22 -8.29
N ALA A 908 23.37 -41.23 -7.69
CA ALA A 908 22.07 -41.43 -7.02
C ALA A 908 21.04 -42.01 -7.99
N LYS A 909 20.95 -41.42 -9.19
CA LYS A 909 20.04 -41.87 -10.24
C LYS A 909 20.39 -43.27 -10.75
N THR A 910 21.65 -43.51 -11.12
CA THR A 910 22.05 -44.74 -11.82
C THR A 910 22.26 -45.94 -10.91
N SER A 911 22.57 -45.73 -9.63
CA SER A 911 23.01 -46.81 -8.74
C SER A 911 22.23 -46.89 -7.44
N TRP A 912 21.70 -45.78 -6.92
CA TRP A 912 20.84 -45.82 -5.73
C TRP A 912 19.36 -45.91 -6.09
N GLY A 913 18.99 -45.62 -7.33
CA GLY A 913 17.59 -45.61 -7.79
C GLY A 913 16.80 -44.43 -7.22
N ILE A 914 17.49 -43.33 -6.91
CA ILE A 914 16.90 -42.12 -6.32
C ILE A 914 17.04 -40.99 -7.34
N ASP A 915 15.91 -40.45 -7.77
CA ASP A 915 15.88 -39.28 -8.66
C ASP A 915 15.99 -38.00 -7.82
N ILE A 916 17.11 -37.30 -7.99
CA ILE A 916 17.32 -35.96 -7.42
C ILE A 916 16.74 -34.94 -8.38
N LYS A 917 15.73 -34.19 -7.91
CA LYS A 917 15.04 -33.16 -8.70
C LYS A 917 15.84 -31.86 -8.72
N TYR A 918 16.37 -31.47 -7.56
CA TYR A 918 17.09 -30.20 -7.36
C TYR A 918 18.52 -30.42 -6.89
N VAL A 919 19.44 -29.55 -7.32
CA VAL A 919 20.82 -29.51 -6.80
C VAL A 919 21.24 -28.09 -6.46
N GLU A 920 21.68 -27.88 -5.22
CA GLU A 920 22.09 -26.59 -4.64
C GLU A 920 23.58 -26.65 -4.25
N PRO A 921 24.49 -25.94 -4.94
CA PRO A 921 25.91 -25.97 -4.60
C PRO A 921 26.31 -25.19 -3.33
N PHE A 922 25.42 -24.36 -2.78
CA PHE A 922 25.75 -23.43 -1.70
C PHE A 922 24.90 -23.67 -0.43
N ASN A 923 25.37 -23.17 0.70
CA ASN A 923 24.58 -23.07 1.93
C ASN A 923 25.03 -21.82 2.69
N GLU A 924 24.16 -20.82 2.79
CA GLU A 924 24.45 -19.50 3.36
C GLU A 924 25.78 -18.89 2.86
N PRO A 925 25.99 -18.81 1.53
CA PRO A 925 27.30 -18.53 0.97
C PRO A 925 27.85 -17.15 1.33
N MET A 926 27.00 -16.13 1.50
CA MET A 926 27.46 -14.77 1.83
C MET A 926 27.53 -14.50 3.34
N SER A 927 27.18 -15.47 4.18
CA SER A 927 27.34 -15.37 5.64
C SER A 927 28.80 -15.12 6.03
N MET A 928 29.01 -14.20 6.95
CA MET A 928 30.35 -13.77 7.38
C MET A 928 30.98 -14.65 8.48
N TRP A 929 30.22 -15.64 9.00
CA TRP A 929 30.62 -16.43 10.18
C TRP A 929 31.32 -17.75 9.87
N TRP A 930 31.54 -18.10 8.59
CA TRP A 930 32.21 -19.33 8.18
C TRP A 930 33.73 -19.29 8.43
N THR A 931 34.15 -19.20 9.70
CA THR A 931 35.55 -19.10 10.12
C THR A 931 36.04 -20.36 10.85
N PHE A 932 37.25 -20.81 10.55
CA PHE A 932 37.90 -21.95 11.18
C PHE A 932 38.54 -21.58 12.53
N PRO A 933 38.43 -22.41 13.59
CA PRO A 933 37.74 -23.71 13.65
C PRO A 933 36.23 -23.59 13.93
N GLY A 934 35.39 -23.85 12.91
CA GLY A 934 33.93 -23.84 13.00
C GLY A 934 33.35 -25.12 13.62
N GLY A 935 32.08 -25.06 14.04
CA GLY A 935 31.37 -26.19 14.69
C GLY A 935 30.61 -27.13 13.75
N GLN A 936 30.62 -26.85 12.44
CA GLN A 936 29.93 -27.61 11.40
C GLN A 936 30.60 -27.33 10.05
N GLU A 937 30.27 -28.12 9.02
CA GLU A 937 30.62 -27.80 7.63
C GLU A 937 29.99 -26.48 7.20
N GLY A 938 30.74 -25.66 6.45
CA GLY A 938 30.30 -24.37 5.95
C GLY A 938 31.40 -23.65 5.15
N CYS A 939 31.00 -22.96 4.09
CA CYS A 939 31.93 -22.31 3.17
C CYS A 939 31.36 -20.97 2.69
N HIS A 940 32.13 -19.88 2.87
CA HIS A 940 31.81 -18.60 2.25
C HIS A 940 32.11 -18.66 0.75
N PHE A 941 31.20 -18.10 -0.05
CA PHE A 941 31.36 -17.90 -1.49
C PHE A 941 30.97 -16.48 -1.88
N GLU A 942 31.93 -15.70 -2.37
CA GLU A 942 31.67 -14.41 -3.01
C GLU A 942 30.77 -14.64 -4.25
N VAL A 943 29.87 -13.68 -4.53
CA VAL A 943 28.86 -13.82 -5.61
C VAL A 943 29.47 -14.14 -6.98
N ASN A 944 30.68 -13.67 -7.28
CA ASN A 944 31.37 -13.99 -8.53
C ASN A 944 31.76 -15.47 -8.63
N SER A 945 32.19 -16.07 -7.53
CA SER A 945 32.50 -17.51 -7.45
C SER A 945 31.22 -18.34 -7.51
N GLN A 946 30.12 -17.85 -6.90
CA GLN A 946 28.81 -18.48 -7.06
C GLN A 946 28.37 -18.54 -8.54
N LYS A 947 28.42 -17.41 -9.26
CA LYS A 947 28.11 -17.32 -10.71
C LYS A 947 28.88 -18.35 -11.54
N ASP A 948 30.18 -18.46 -11.28
CA ASP A 948 31.06 -19.33 -12.04
C ASP A 948 30.81 -20.82 -11.75
N VAL A 949 30.55 -21.18 -10.49
CA VAL A 949 30.16 -22.54 -10.11
C VAL A 949 28.81 -22.92 -10.75
N LEU A 950 27.81 -22.03 -10.78
CA LEU A 950 26.50 -22.30 -11.38
C LEU A 950 26.59 -22.62 -12.87
N LEU A 951 27.31 -21.80 -13.64
CA LEU A 951 27.54 -22.01 -15.07
C LEU A 951 28.21 -23.36 -15.33
N LYS A 952 29.23 -23.68 -14.54
CA LYS A 952 29.95 -24.95 -14.65
C LYS A 952 29.09 -26.14 -14.24
N LEU A 953 28.29 -26.03 -13.17
CA LEU A 953 27.40 -27.08 -12.69
C LEU A 953 26.36 -27.44 -13.73
N ARG A 954 25.69 -26.46 -14.32
CA ARG A 954 24.75 -26.68 -15.43
C ARG A 954 25.40 -27.43 -16.59
N ALA A 955 26.60 -26.98 -17.01
CA ALA A 955 27.34 -27.63 -18.09
C ALA A 955 27.74 -29.09 -17.75
N LYS A 956 28.11 -29.38 -16.49
CA LYS A 956 28.45 -30.75 -16.05
C LYS A 956 27.24 -31.67 -15.99
N LEU A 957 26.11 -31.19 -15.48
CA LEU A 957 24.85 -31.94 -15.50
C LEU A 957 24.44 -32.26 -16.95
N ASP A 958 24.53 -31.30 -17.86
CA ASP A 958 24.19 -31.51 -19.27
C ASP A 958 25.11 -32.55 -19.95
N ALA A 959 26.42 -32.50 -19.65
CA ALA A 959 27.38 -33.47 -20.16
C ALA A 959 27.13 -34.89 -19.64
N LEU A 960 26.51 -35.04 -18.46
CA LEU A 960 26.08 -36.32 -17.90
C LEU A 960 24.65 -36.71 -18.31
N GLY A 961 23.99 -35.93 -19.17
CA GLY A 961 22.61 -36.20 -19.61
C GLY A 961 21.54 -35.89 -18.56
N LEU A 962 21.85 -35.11 -17.53
CA LEU A 962 20.98 -34.75 -16.41
C LEU A 962 20.30 -33.38 -16.65
N LYS A 963 19.74 -33.19 -17.84
CA LYS A 963 19.11 -31.91 -18.24
C LYS A 963 17.87 -31.57 -17.42
N ASP A 964 17.16 -32.60 -16.93
CA ASP A 964 15.94 -32.45 -16.16
C ASP A 964 16.19 -32.13 -14.67
N VAL A 965 17.44 -32.24 -14.20
CA VAL A 965 17.82 -31.84 -12.85
C VAL A 965 17.91 -30.32 -12.82
N VAL A 966 17.14 -29.69 -11.94
CA VAL A 966 17.08 -28.23 -11.83
C VAL A 966 18.16 -27.76 -10.85
N VAL A 967 18.98 -26.80 -11.28
CA VAL A 967 19.94 -26.13 -10.38
C VAL A 967 19.18 -25.10 -9.55
N ALA A 968 19.41 -25.11 -8.24
CA ALA A 968 19.01 -24.08 -7.29
C ALA A 968 20.19 -23.13 -6.99
N THR A 969 19.91 -21.96 -6.41
CA THR A 969 20.96 -21.04 -5.98
C THR A 969 20.53 -20.16 -4.80
N SER A 970 21.42 -19.22 -4.42
CA SER A 970 21.32 -18.29 -3.31
C SER A 970 21.49 -19.00 -1.98
N ASP A 971 20.50 -19.78 -1.53
CA ASP A 971 20.47 -20.46 -0.23
C ASP A 971 20.98 -19.56 0.93
N GLU A 972 20.74 -18.25 0.81
CA GLU A 972 21.25 -17.26 1.74
C GLU A 972 20.48 -17.32 3.06
N ASN A 973 21.14 -16.95 4.16
CA ASN A 973 20.59 -17.05 5.51
C ASN A 973 19.29 -16.25 5.77
N THR A 974 18.97 -15.27 4.91
CA THR A 974 17.85 -14.34 5.08
C THR A 974 17.37 -13.79 3.72
N PRO A 975 16.08 -13.43 3.59
CA PRO A 975 15.55 -12.87 2.34
C PRO A 975 16.25 -11.60 1.82
N PRO A 976 16.66 -10.62 2.67
CA PRO A 976 17.41 -9.46 2.20
C PRO A 976 18.75 -9.82 1.56
N LEU A 977 19.45 -10.81 2.12
CA LEU A 977 20.72 -11.28 1.58
C LEU A 977 20.50 -12.02 0.25
N ALA A 978 19.48 -12.87 0.17
CA ALA A 978 19.05 -13.51 -1.08
C ALA A 978 18.72 -12.49 -2.18
N LEU A 979 17.98 -11.41 -1.84
CA LEU A 979 17.68 -10.32 -2.76
C LEU A 979 18.94 -9.62 -3.26
N SER A 980 19.89 -9.33 -2.38
CA SER A 980 21.17 -8.70 -2.75
C SER A 980 22.00 -9.58 -3.69
N THR A 981 22.13 -10.87 -3.35
CA THR A 981 22.82 -11.87 -4.17
C THR A 981 22.15 -12.00 -5.55
N LEU A 982 20.83 -12.16 -5.59
CA LEU A 982 20.09 -12.33 -6.84
C LEU A 982 20.06 -11.05 -7.69
N THR A 983 20.03 -9.86 -7.08
CA THR A 983 20.15 -8.57 -7.79
C THR A 983 21.51 -8.46 -8.49
N THR A 984 22.56 -9.02 -7.90
CA THR A 984 23.89 -9.06 -8.53
C THR A 984 23.97 -10.12 -9.63
N MET A 985 23.30 -11.28 -9.46
CA MET A 985 23.22 -12.33 -10.46
C MET A 985 22.37 -11.96 -11.68
N SER A 986 21.27 -11.23 -11.47
CA SER A 986 20.30 -10.87 -12.52
C SER A 986 20.88 -10.00 -13.64
N LYS A 987 22.04 -9.39 -13.41
CA LYS A 987 22.82 -8.64 -14.41
C LYS A 987 23.47 -9.52 -15.48
N ASP A 988 23.53 -10.84 -15.28
CA ASP A 988 24.13 -11.80 -16.21
C ASP A 988 23.09 -12.82 -16.69
N ALA A 989 22.67 -12.69 -17.94
CA ALA A 989 21.65 -13.56 -18.53
C ALA A 989 22.09 -15.04 -18.64
N ASN A 990 23.38 -15.32 -18.80
CA ASN A 990 23.88 -16.70 -18.85
C ASN A 990 23.81 -17.36 -17.49
N VAL A 991 24.14 -16.61 -16.43
CA VAL A 991 23.97 -17.08 -15.05
C VAL A 991 22.49 -17.33 -14.76
N MET A 992 21.60 -16.39 -15.09
CA MET A 992 20.15 -16.55 -14.87
C MET A 992 19.54 -17.72 -15.65
N ALA A 993 20.15 -18.14 -16.76
CA ALA A 993 19.74 -19.32 -17.52
C ALA A 993 20.25 -20.64 -16.92
N SER A 994 21.27 -20.59 -16.06
CA SER A 994 21.92 -21.79 -15.50
C SER A 994 21.11 -22.47 -14.38
N PHE A 995 20.20 -21.76 -13.73
CA PHE A 995 19.37 -22.26 -12.63
C PHE A 995 17.88 -22.03 -12.89
N GLY A 996 17.03 -22.87 -12.30
CA GLY A 996 15.57 -22.81 -12.42
C GLY A 996 14.86 -22.40 -11.12
N LYS A 997 15.60 -22.41 -10.00
CA LYS A 997 15.06 -22.28 -8.66
C LYS A 997 15.97 -21.39 -7.81
N VAL A 998 15.37 -20.65 -6.89
CA VAL A 998 16.05 -19.82 -5.89
C VAL A 998 15.65 -20.32 -4.50
N ASN A 999 16.64 -20.42 -3.63
CA ASN A 999 16.46 -20.75 -2.23
C ASN A 999 16.84 -19.55 -1.35
N THR A 1000 16.19 -19.46 -0.19
CA THR A 1000 16.55 -18.56 0.92
C THR A 1000 16.15 -19.23 2.24
N HIS A 1001 16.77 -18.81 3.34
CA HIS A 1001 16.44 -19.28 4.69
C HIS A 1001 15.59 -18.24 5.44
N GLY A 1002 14.79 -18.70 6.40
CA GLY A 1002 13.87 -17.86 7.18
C GLY A 1002 14.40 -17.38 8.55
N TYR A 1003 15.71 -17.35 8.79
CA TYR A 1003 16.31 -17.12 10.12
C TYR A 1003 16.19 -15.69 10.69
N ALA A 1004 15.62 -14.73 9.97
CA ALA A 1004 15.51 -13.34 10.42
C ALA A 1004 14.64 -13.12 11.70
N GLY A 1005 13.99 -14.17 12.22
CA GLY A 1005 13.25 -14.16 13.49
C GLY A 1005 11.95 -13.33 13.48
N LEU A 1006 11.08 -13.46 14.49
CA LEU A 1006 9.91 -12.57 14.72
C LEU A 1006 10.34 -11.20 15.32
N SER A 1007 11.32 -10.55 14.72
CA SER A 1007 11.59 -9.14 15.03
C SER A 1007 10.41 -8.29 14.52
N PRO A 1008 10.00 -7.19 15.20
CA PRO A 1008 9.00 -6.23 14.69
C PRO A 1008 9.37 -5.59 13.34
N TYR A 1009 10.54 -5.95 12.78
CA TYR A 1009 11.08 -5.51 11.50
C TYR A 1009 11.58 -6.69 10.66
N ARG A 1010 10.70 -7.64 10.29
CA ARG A 1010 11.00 -8.51 9.14
C ARG A 1010 10.97 -7.61 7.90
N GLY A 1011 12.15 -7.26 7.38
CA GLY A 1011 12.36 -6.14 6.46
C GLY A 1011 11.51 -6.14 5.17
N PRO A 1012 11.47 -5.01 4.44
CA PRO A 1012 10.59 -4.77 3.28
C PRO A 1012 10.90 -5.66 2.06
N ASP A 1013 11.85 -6.57 2.14
CA ASP A 1013 12.48 -7.24 1.00
C ASP A 1013 11.81 -8.53 0.53
N ARG A 1014 10.82 -9.08 1.25
CA ARG A 1014 10.04 -10.27 0.80
C ARG A 1014 9.33 -10.02 -0.53
N GLY A 1015 8.61 -8.90 -0.61
CA GLY A 1015 7.91 -8.47 -1.82
C GLY A 1015 8.86 -8.26 -3.00
N PRO A 1016 9.93 -7.45 -2.85
CA PRO A 1016 10.97 -7.28 -3.86
C PRO A 1016 11.65 -8.59 -4.30
N LEU A 1017 11.96 -9.51 -3.37
CA LEU A 1017 12.51 -10.83 -3.71
C LEU A 1017 11.52 -11.67 -4.52
N LYS A 1018 10.27 -11.74 -4.07
CA LYS A 1018 9.16 -12.40 -4.79
C LYS A 1018 9.04 -11.85 -6.22
N ASP A 1019 9.02 -10.53 -6.37
CA ASP A 1019 8.88 -9.88 -7.67
C ASP A 1019 10.07 -10.17 -8.59
N LEU A 1020 11.29 -10.12 -8.07
CA LEU A 1020 12.49 -10.44 -8.84
C LEU A 1020 12.49 -11.90 -9.33
N VAL A 1021 12.12 -12.84 -8.45
CA VAL A 1021 12.05 -14.27 -8.75
C VAL A 1021 10.91 -14.58 -9.74
N LYS A 1022 9.70 -14.06 -9.50
CA LYS A 1022 8.54 -14.22 -10.40
C LYS A 1022 8.82 -13.62 -11.77
N LYS A 1023 9.40 -12.42 -11.85
CA LYS A 1023 9.80 -11.79 -13.12
C LYS A 1023 10.81 -12.63 -13.91
N SER A 1024 11.64 -13.39 -13.20
CA SER A 1024 12.64 -14.28 -13.79
C SER A 1024 12.09 -15.66 -14.17
N GLY A 1025 10.80 -15.93 -13.90
CA GLY A 1025 10.16 -17.21 -14.17
C GLY A 1025 10.79 -18.38 -13.40
N LYS A 1026 11.30 -18.12 -12.19
CA LYS A 1026 11.94 -19.12 -11.33
C LYS A 1026 11.04 -19.46 -10.14
N THR A 1027 11.26 -20.64 -9.56
CA THR A 1027 10.64 -21.07 -8.31
C THR A 1027 11.38 -20.47 -7.10
N LEU A 1028 10.67 -20.15 -6.02
CA LEU A 1028 11.25 -19.70 -4.74
C LEU A 1028 10.86 -20.64 -3.59
N TRP A 1029 11.84 -21.11 -2.82
CA TRP A 1029 11.59 -21.87 -1.57
C TRP A 1029 12.14 -21.12 -0.36
N ASP A 1030 11.45 -21.26 0.77
CA ASP A 1030 12.15 -21.24 2.07
C ASP A 1030 12.75 -22.64 2.27
N SER A 1031 14.05 -22.74 2.00
CA SER A 1031 14.78 -24.01 1.96
C SER A 1031 15.35 -24.40 3.32
N GLU A 1032 15.29 -23.51 4.32
CA GLU A 1032 15.77 -23.79 5.66
C GLU A 1032 15.19 -22.82 6.70
N TYR A 1033 14.45 -23.39 7.66
CA TYR A 1033 13.97 -22.67 8.82
C TYR A 1033 14.19 -23.46 10.11
N GLY A 1034 14.59 -22.79 11.19
CA GLY A 1034 14.72 -23.40 12.51
C GLY A 1034 14.71 -22.36 13.61
N GLU A 1035 14.25 -22.75 14.80
CA GLU A 1035 14.16 -21.83 15.94
C GLU A 1035 14.16 -22.53 17.30
N LYS A 1036 14.41 -21.78 18.38
CA LYS A 1036 14.38 -22.27 19.77
C LYS A 1036 12.99 -22.31 20.39
N ASP A 1037 12.02 -21.57 19.84
CA ASP A 1037 10.65 -21.54 20.35
C ASP A 1037 10.04 -22.94 20.23
N ALA A 1038 9.86 -23.61 21.37
CA ALA A 1038 9.31 -24.96 21.43
C ALA A 1038 7.79 -24.99 21.13
N THR A 1039 7.10 -23.85 21.23
CA THR A 1039 5.65 -23.75 20.99
C THR A 1039 5.32 -23.87 19.51
N GLY A 1040 6.15 -23.28 18.65
CA GLY A 1040 5.96 -23.24 17.20
C GLY A 1040 5.05 -22.12 16.71
N LEU A 1041 4.59 -21.22 17.58
CA LEU A 1041 3.80 -20.05 17.15
C LEU A 1041 4.62 -19.13 16.23
N SER A 1042 5.90 -18.97 16.55
CA SER A 1042 6.83 -18.17 15.77
C SER A 1042 7.09 -18.75 14.38
N MET A 1043 7.27 -20.07 14.28
CA MET A 1043 7.28 -20.82 13.03
C MET A 1043 5.97 -20.65 12.25
N ALA A 1044 4.81 -20.75 12.90
CA ALA A 1044 3.52 -20.65 12.21
C ALA A 1044 3.30 -19.26 11.58
N GLU A 1045 3.62 -18.18 12.31
CA GLU A 1045 3.59 -16.83 11.75
C GLU A 1045 4.61 -16.68 10.61
N SER A 1046 5.78 -17.33 10.71
CA SER A 1046 6.78 -17.31 9.63
C SER A 1046 6.26 -17.96 8.35
N ILE A 1047 5.72 -19.18 8.47
CA ILE A 1047 5.14 -19.92 7.34
C ILE A 1047 4.07 -19.07 6.64
N ALA A 1048 3.15 -18.46 7.40
CA ALA A 1048 2.10 -17.64 6.82
C ALA A 1048 2.65 -16.44 6.03
N LEU A 1049 3.63 -15.71 6.60
CA LEU A 1049 4.26 -14.57 5.93
C LEU A 1049 5.09 -14.98 4.71
N ASP A 1050 5.85 -16.07 4.80
CA ASP A 1050 6.69 -16.53 3.69
C ASP A 1050 5.82 -17.03 2.51
N ILE A 1051 4.66 -17.62 2.78
CA ILE A 1051 3.69 -17.97 1.74
C ILE A 1051 2.99 -16.73 1.17
N ASN A 1052 2.43 -15.87 2.02
CA ASN A 1052 1.60 -14.74 1.59
C ASN A 1052 2.43 -13.60 0.96
N GLU A 1053 3.50 -13.18 1.62
CA GLU A 1053 4.32 -12.02 1.23
C GLU A 1053 5.47 -12.40 0.31
N MET A 1054 6.23 -13.46 0.63
CA MET A 1054 7.40 -13.90 -0.16
C MET A 1054 7.00 -14.83 -1.32
N GLY A 1055 5.81 -15.44 -1.29
CA GLY A 1055 5.29 -16.25 -2.37
C GLY A 1055 6.10 -17.53 -2.60
N VAL A 1056 6.60 -18.15 -1.52
CA VAL A 1056 7.31 -19.44 -1.62
C VAL A 1056 6.37 -20.55 -2.07
N SER A 1057 6.89 -21.53 -2.81
CA SER A 1057 6.14 -22.73 -3.20
C SER A 1057 6.43 -23.95 -2.31
N ALA A 1058 7.43 -23.85 -1.43
CA ALA A 1058 7.71 -24.88 -0.43
C ALA A 1058 8.39 -24.28 0.81
N PHE A 1059 8.28 -25.03 1.91
CA PHE A 1059 8.90 -24.69 3.19
C PHE A 1059 9.62 -25.91 3.78
N VAL A 1060 10.91 -25.77 4.11
CA VAL A 1060 11.75 -26.85 4.60
C VAL A 1060 12.28 -26.54 6.00
N TYR A 1061 11.92 -27.36 6.99
CA TYR A 1061 12.44 -27.23 8.35
C TYR A 1061 13.86 -27.78 8.44
N TRP A 1062 14.76 -27.09 9.12
CA TRP A 1062 16.18 -27.44 9.16
C TRP A 1062 16.44 -28.87 9.67
N GLN A 1063 16.45 -29.07 10.98
CA GLN A 1063 16.67 -30.38 11.59
C GLN A 1063 15.40 -30.85 12.29
N ALA A 1064 14.83 -31.96 11.82
CA ALA A 1064 13.69 -32.59 12.49
C ALA A 1064 14.04 -33.06 13.91
N LEU A 1065 15.30 -33.45 14.17
CA LEU A 1065 15.78 -33.95 15.45
C LEU A 1065 16.97 -33.10 15.93
N ASP A 1066 16.81 -32.40 17.05
CA ASP A 1066 17.87 -31.63 17.70
C ASP A 1066 17.49 -31.29 19.15
N GLY A 1067 18.44 -30.78 19.93
CA GLY A 1067 18.25 -30.37 21.32
C GLY A 1067 17.97 -28.88 21.48
N GLY A 1068 17.78 -28.43 22.73
CA GLY A 1068 17.71 -27.01 23.08
C GLY A 1068 16.53 -26.26 22.45
N GLY A 1069 15.49 -27.00 22.03
CA GLY A 1069 14.31 -26.45 21.39
C GLY A 1069 14.39 -26.38 19.86
N TRP A 1070 15.49 -26.74 19.20
CA TRP A 1070 15.63 -26.64 17.74
C TRP A 1070 14.90 -27.73 16.96
N GLY A 1071 14.90 -28.97 17.45
CA GLY A 1071 14.25 -30.08 16.77
C GLY A 1071 12.72 -30.01 16.84
N LEU A 1072 12.03 -30.62 15.87
CA LEU A 1072 10.62 -30.98 16.05
C LEU A 1072 10.50 -32.08 17.13
N LEU A 1073 11.42 -33.04 17.10
CA LEU A 1073 11.64 -34.03 18.16
C LEU A 1073 12.90 -33.67 18.96
N GLN A 1074 12.80 -33.64 20.29
CA GLN A 1074 13.94 -33.34 21.16
C GLN A 1074 14.94 -34.50 21.14
N SER A 1075 16.20 -34.20 20.82
CA SER A 1075 17.27 -35.20 20.73
C SER A 1075 18.61 -34.69 21.24
N VAL A 1076 19.39 -35.60 21.82
CA VAL A 1076 20.84 -35.41 22.01
C VAL A 1076 21.52 -36.26 20.95
N ILE A 1077 21.79 -35.66 19.79
CA ILE A 1077 22.21 -36.38 18.57
C ILE A 1077 23.50 -37.19 18.82
N GLY A 1078 24.46 -36.61 19.54
CA GLY A 1078 25.73 -37.29 19.86
C GLY A 1078 25.57 -38.57 20.68
N ASP A 1079 24.58 -38.60 21.58
CA ASP A 1079 24.28 -39.76 22.43
C ASP A 1079 23.24 -40.70 21.80
N LYS A 1080 22.74 -40.37 20.60
CA LYS A 1080 21.66 -41.07 19.91
C LYS A 1080 20.39 -41.23 20.75
N ALA A 1081 20.11 -40.25 21.61
CA ALA A 1081 18.92 -40.22 22.45
C ALA A 1081 17.84 -39.35 21.83
N ILE A 1082 16.58 -39.81 21.90
CA ILE A 1082 15.37 -39.08 21.49
C ILE A 1082 14.41 -39.06 22.67
N SER A 1083 13.66 -37.96 22.82
CA SER A 1083 12.68 -37.77 23.89
C SER A 1083 11.40 -37.09 23.37
N ALA A 1084 10.63 -36.46 24.26
CA ALA A 1084 9.31 -35.91 23.94
C ALA A 1084 9.33 -34.94 22.73
N PRO A 1085 8.27 -34.93 21.91
CA PRO A 1085 8.15 -33.96 20.83
C PRO A 1085 8.02 -32.55 21.40
N ASN A 1086 8.61 -31.57 20.72
CA ASN A 1086 8.25 -30.17 20.98
C ASN A 1086 6.84 -29.92 20.46
N LEU A 1087 6.14 -28.94 21.05
CA LEU A 1087 4.80 -28.60 20.60
C LEU A 1087 4.77 -28.16 19.12
N LYS A 1088 5.84 -27.51 18.67
CA LYS A 1088 6.04 -27.14 17.26
C LYS A 1088 5.89 -28.31 16.28
N TYR A 1089 6.12 -29.55 16.73
CA TYR A 1089 5.85 -30.74 15.92
C TYR A 1089 4.38 -30.79 15.48
N TYR A 1090 3.46 -30.56 16.43
CA TYR A 1090 2.02 -30.55 16.16
C TYR A 1090 1.60 -29.31 15.39
N VAL A 1091 2.27 -28.17 15.59
CA VAL A 1091 2.08 -26.99 14.74
C VAL A 1091 2.51 -27.28 13.30
N MET A 1092 3.65 -27.93 13.07
CA MET A 1092 4.06 -28.36 11.73
C MET A 1092 3.02 -29.32 11.10
N ALA A 1093 2.39 -30.16 11.92
CA ALA A 1093 1.33 -31.07 11.46
C ALA A 1093 0.06 -30.32 10.99
N GLN A 1094 -0.25 -29.13 11.53
CA GLN A 1094 -1.34 -28.27 11.06
C GLN A 1094 -1.15 -27.82 9.60
N TYR A 1095 0.10 -27.68 9.16
CA TYR A 1095 0.40 -27.32 7.78
C TYR A 1095 0.61 -28.57 6.91
N SER A 1096 1.64 -29.34 7.26
CA SER A 1096 2.19 -30.40 6.40
C SER A 1096 1.22 -31.54 6.09
N ARG A 1097 0.33 -31.89 7.03
CA ARG A 1097 -0.64 -32.97 6.81
C ARG A 1097 -1.81 -32.56 5.92
N HIS A 1098 -2.16 -31.27 5.92
CA HIS A 1098 -3.39 -30.79 5.33
C HIS A 1098 -3.15 -30.10 3.99
N ILE A 1099 -2.14 -29.22 3.90
CA ILE A 1099 -1.76 -28.57 2.65
C ILE A 1099 -0.83 -29.53 1.90
N ARG A 1100 -1.33 -30.13 0.81
CA ARG A 1100 -0.62 -31.18 0.07
C ARG A 1100 -0.03 -30.67 -1.24
N PRO A 1101 1.01 -31.35 -1.78
CA PRO A 1101 1.57 -31.01 -3.09
C PRO A 1101 0.50 -30.98 -4.18
N GLY A 1102 0.58 -29.97 -5.06
CA GLY A 1102 -0.37 -29.74 -6.14
C GLY A 1102 -1.58 -28.89 -5.78
N MET A 1103 -1.81 -28.58 -4.50
CA MET A 1103 -2.83 -27.59 -4.11
C MET A 1103 -2.46 -26.19 -4.59
N ALA A 1104 -3.47 -25.42 -4.97
CA ALA A 1104 -3.35 -24.02 -5.33
C ALA A 1104 -3.32 -23.16 -4.06
N ILE A 1105 -2.25 -22.40 -3.83
CA ILE A 1105 -2.23 -21.39 -2.77
C ILE A 1105 -3.06 -20.19 -3.20
N LEU A 1106 -3.97 -19.75 -2.34
CA LEU A 1106 -4.89 -18.65 -2.57
C LEU A 1106 -4.53 -17.44 -1.71
N SER A 1107 -4.78 -16.24 -2.22
CA SER A 1107 -4.63 -15.01 -1.44
C SER A 1107 -5.66 -14.93 -0.31
N SER A 1108 -5.20 -14.49 0.87
CA SER A 1108 -5.99 -14.21 2.08
C SER A 1108 -5.89 -12.72 2.42
N ASP A 1109 -6.93 -12.14 3.00
CA ASP A 1109 -6.93 -10.78 3.57
C ASP A 1109 -6.28 -10.74 4.96
N ASP A 1110 -6.19 -11.89 5.65
CA ASP A 1110 -5.39 -12.05 6.86
C ASP A 1110 -4.00 -12.62 6.54
N ALA A 1111 -2.95 -11.84 6.84
CA ALA A 1111 -1.55 -12.22 6.66
C ALA A 1111 -1.12 -13.44 7.53
N LYS A 1112 -1.88 -13.75 8.59
CA LYS A 1112 -1.62 -14.90 9.49
C LYS A 1112 -2.39 -16.16 9.10
N SER A 1113 -3.07 -16.14 7.96
CA SER A 1113 -3.82 -17.27 7.44
C SER A 1113 -3.28 -17.73 6.09
N VAL A 1114 -3.23 -19.03 5.88
CA VAL A 1114 -2.81 -19.69 4.64
C VAL A 1114 -3.99 -20.47 4.08
N MET A 1115 -4.35 -20.19 2.84
CA MET A 1115 -5.39 -20.92 2.11
C MET A 1115 -4.79 -21.73 0.97
N ALA A 1116 -5.16 -23.01 0.91
CA ALA A 1116 -4.77 -23.93 -0.16
C ALA A 1116 -5.98 -24.68 -0.68
N TYR A 1117 -6.16 -24.72 -2.00
CA TYR A 1117 -7.33 -25.31 -2.65
C TYR A 1117 -6.95 -26.44 -3.59
N ASP A 1118 -7.59 -27.59 -3.40
CA ASP A 1118 -7.58 -28.70 -4.35
C ASP A 1118 -8.88 -28.67 -5.17
N ALA A 1119 -8.76 -28.23 -6.42
CA ALA A 1119 -9.90 -28.16 -7.34
C ALA A 1119 -10.45 -29.54 -7.73
N THR A 1120 -9.62 -30.59 -7.70
CA THR A 1120 -10.05 -31.96 -8.06
C THR A 1120 -10.85 -32.56 -6.91
N ALA A 1121 -10.35 -32.42 -5.69
CA ALA A 1121 -11.04 -32.89 -4.48
C ALA A 1121 -12.17 -31.96 -4.03
N LYS A 1122 -12.23 -30.72 -4.56
CA LYS A 1122 -13.10 -29.64 -4.07
C LYS A 1122 -12.90 -29.38 -2.59
N LEU A 1123 -11.63 -29.37 -2.18
CA LEU A 1123 -11.20 -29.23 -0.79
C LEU A 1123 -10.47 -27.91 -0.62
N LEU A 1124 -10.97 -27.05 0.26
CA LEU A 1124 -10.24 -25.89 0.75
C LEU A 1124 -9.64 -26.22 2.11
N VAL A 1125 -8.34 -25.98 2.25
CA VAL A 1125 -7.61 -26.04 3.51
C VAL A 1125 -7.28 -24.62 3.94
N LEU A 1126 -7.68 -24.25 5.14
CA LEU A 1126 -7.38 -22.97 5.77
C LEU A 1126 -6.58 -23.23 7.05
N VAL A 1127 -5.37 -22.71 7.15
CA VAL A 1127 -4.56 -22.76 8.39
C VAL A 1127 -4.41 -21.33 8.91
N THR A 1128 -4.67 -21.09 10.19
CA THR A 1128 -4.66 -19.75 10.78
C THR A 1128 -3.99 -19.75 12.16
N VAL A 1129 -3.39 -18.61 12.53
CA VAL A 1129 -2.58 -18.46 13.74
C VAL A 1129 -3.12 -17.37 14.66
N ASN A 1130 -3.38 -17.71 15.92
CA ASN A 1130 -3.75 -16.76 16.96
C ASN A 1130 -2.67 -16.69 18.03
N THR A 1131 -1.80 -15.69 17.97
CA THR A 1131 -0.80 -15.41 19.02
C THR A 1131 -1.35 -14.58 20.18
N GLY A 1132 -2.56 -14.04 20.05
CA GLY A 1132 -3.21 -13.17 21.02
C GLY A 1132 -4.15 -13.91 21.98
N VAL A 1133 -5.21 -13.20 22.39
CA VAL A 1133 -6.25 -13.71 23.30
C VAL A 1133 -7.27 -14.57 22.57
N ALA A 1134 -8.04 -15.36 23.31
CA ALA A 1134 -9.10 -16.18 22.73
C ALA A 1134 -10.18 -15.28 22.11
N GLN A 1135 -10.64 -15.66 20.92
CA GLN A 1135 -11.57 -14.87 20.13
C GLN A 1135 -12.54 -15.79 19.38
N LYS A 1136 -13.65 -15.23 18.90
CA LYS A 1136 -14.54 -15.91 17.96
C LYS A 1136 -14.34 -15.25 16.61
N VAL A 1137 -14.01 -16.04 15.60
CA VAL A 1137 -13.71 -15.56 14.25
C VAL A 1137 -14.76 -16.13 13.30
N THR A 1138 -15.25 -15.27 12.41
CA THR A 1138 -16.09 -15.67 11.28
C THR A 1138 -15.19 -15.72 10.05
N PHE A 1139 -15.11 -16.90 9.42
CA PHE A 1139 -14.39 -17.09 8.17
C PHE A 1139 -15.38 -16.97 7.02
N ASP A 1140 -15.14 -16.00 6.14
CA ASP A 1140 -15.96 -15.76 4.96
C ASP A 1140 -15.33 -16.39 3.71
N LEU A 1141 -16.10 -17.25 3.04
CA LEU A 1141 -15.72 -17.96 1.83
C LEU A 1141 -16.64 -17.56 0.66
N ALA A 1142 -17.28 -16.39 0.72
CA ALA A 1142 -18.21 -15.90 -0.29
C ALA A 1142 -17.63 -15.80 -1.71
N SER A 1143 -16.30 -15.74 -1.86
CA SER A 1143 -15.63 -15.81 -3.16
C SER A 1143 -15.80 -17.15 -3.87
N PHE A 1144 -16.18 -18.22 -3.14
CA PHE A 1144 -16.54 -19.51 -3.73
C PHE A 1144 -18.03 -19.59 -4.03
N LYS A 1145 -18.39 -20.28 -5.12
CA LYS A 1145 -19.78 -20.39 -5.58
C LYS A 1145 -20.66 -21.16 -4.59
N ALA A 1146 -20.07 -22.15 -3.92
CA ALA A 1146 -20.76 -22.92 -2.90
C ALA A 1146 -19.76 -23.55 -1.92
N VAL A 1147 -20.20 -23.70 -0.67
CA VAL A 1147 -19.51 -24.46 0.37
C VAL A 1147 -20.51 -25.48 0.93
N LYS A 1148 -20.36 -26.75 0.56
CA LYS A 1148 -21.34 -27.80 0.92
C LYS A 1148 -21.07 -28.45 2.27
N GLY A 1149 -19.83 -28.39 2.78
CA GLY A 1149 -19.41 -29.05 4.02
C GLY A 1149 -19.41 -30.58 3.90
N PRO A 1150 -18.80 -31.33 4.85
CA PRO A 1150 -18.45 -30.95 6.23
C PRO A 1150 -17.19 -30.08 6.37
N ILE A 1151 -17.08 -29.40 7.52
CA ILE A 1151 -15.84 -28.72 7.96
C ILE A 1151 -15.25 -29.52 9.12
N SER A 1152 -14.07 -30.09 8.91
CA SER A 1152 -13.25 -30.66 9.97
C SER A 1152 -12.23 -29.64 10.42
N ALA A 1153 -12.06 -29.47 11.73
CA ALA A 1153 -11.12 -28.53 12.31
C ALA A 1153 -10.10 -29.24 13.19
N TRP A 1154 -8.84 -28.86 13.12
CA TRP A 1154 -7.75 -29.31 13.99
C TRP A 1154 -7.21 -28.13 14.78
N THR A 1155 -6.86 -28.36 16.05
CA THR A 1155 -6.37 -27.30 16.94
C THR A 1155 -5.15 -27.77 17.70
N THR A 1156 -4.12 -26.92 17.71
CA THR A 1156 -2.93 -27.04 18.55
C THR A 1156 -2.79 -25.79 19.40
N GLU A 1157 -2.92 -25.93 20.72
CA GLU A 1157 -2.84 -24.83 21.68
C GLU A 1157 -1.49 -24.83 22.39
N ALA A 1158 -0.80 -23.69 22.39
CA ALA A 1158 0.49 -23.47 23.05
C ALA A 1158 0.49 -23.80 24.54
N ASN A 1159 -0.65 -23.54 25.19
CA ASN A 1159 -0.80 -23.58 26.64
C ASN A 1159 -1.81 -24.64 27.11
N SER A 1160 -2.05 -25.68 26.30
CA SER A 1160 -3.06 -26.69 26.65
C SER A 1160 -2.68 -27.48 27.90
N THR A 1161 -3.65 -27.65 28.81
CA THR A 1161 -3.47 -28.38 30.08
C THR A 1161 -4.14 -29.76 30.08
N ASP A 1162 -4.86 -30.13 29.01
CA ASP A 1162 -5.69 -31.33 28.93
C ASP A 1162 -5.00 -32.55 28.27
N GLY A 1163 -3.74 -32.40 27.83
CA GLY A 1163 -2.88 -33.50 27.40
C GLY A 1163 -3.01 -33.95 25.94
N ALA A 1164 -3.97 -33.42 25.17
CA ALA A 1164 -4.11 -33.69 23.73
C ALA A 1164 -3.66 -32.48 22.90
N LEU A 1165 -2.47 -32.52 22.31
CA LEU A 1165 -1.85 -31.36 21.65
C LEU A 1165 -2.32 -31.12 20.19
N TYR A 1166 -3.10 -32.04 19.63
CA TYR A 1166 -3.64 -31.97 18.26
C TYR A 1166 -5.07 -32.53 18.24
N LYS A 1167 -6.05 -31.65 18.44
CA LYS A 1167 -7.47 -32.00 18.68
C LYS A 1167 -8.27 -31.83 17.40
N SER A 1168 -9.07 -32.82 17.02
CA SER A 1168 -10.02 -32.68 15.92
C SER A 1168 -11.43 -32.36 16.41
N SER A 1169 -12.16 -31.52 15.68
CA SER A 1169 -13.56 -31.20 15.91
C SER A 1169 -14.29 -31.03 14.58
N THR A 1170 -15.62 -30.94 14.62
CA THR A 1170 -16.45 -30.69 13.44
C THR A 1170 -17.18 -29.37 13.62
N ILE A 1171 -17.15 -28.53 12.60
CA ILE A 1171 -17.83 -27.25 12.56
C ILE A 1171 -18.93 -27.30 11.50
N LYS A 1172 -20.05 -26.64 11.78
CA LYS A 1172 -21.13 -26.49 10.81
C LYS A 1172 -20.89 -25.23 9.99
N ALA A 1173 -20.87 -25.38 8.67
CA ALA A 1173 -20.97 -24.25 7.76
C ALA A 1173 -22.34 -23.59 7.86
N SER A 1174 -22.38 -22.29 7.66
CA SER A 1174 -23.58 -21.46 7.55
C SER A 1174 -23.53 -20.73 6.20
N GLY A 1175 -23.99 -21.39 5.13
CA GLY A 1175 -23.81 -20.88 3.77
C GLY A 1175 -22.33 -20.91 3.35
N THR A 1176 -21.82 -19.79 2.85
CA THR A 1176 -20.41 -19.61 2.49
C THR A 1176 -19.56 -19.09 3.65
N SER A 1177 -20.04 -19.08 4.89
CA SER A 1177 -19.23 -18.70 6.04
C SER A 1177 -19.34 -19.71 7.17
N PHE A 1178 -18.42 -19.67 8.12
CA PHE A 1178 -18.53 -20.42 9.36
C PHE A 1178 -17.88 -19.69 10.52
N ASP A 1179 -18.43 -19.91 11.71
CA ASP A 1179 -17.89 -19.38 12.96
C ASP A 1179 -17.02 -20.44 13.64
N ALA A 1180 -15.84 -20.05 14.09
CA ALA A 1180 -15.02 -20.89 14.97
C ALA A 1180 -14.60 -20.12 16.22
N ALA A 1181 -14.63 -20.81 17.37
CA ALA A 1181 -13.93 -20.32 18.56
C ALA A 1181 -12.44 -20.58 18.36
N PHE A 1182 -11.64 -19.52 18.40
CA PHE A 1182 -10.20 -19.57 18.18
C PHE A 1182 -9.46 -19.31 19.50
N PRO A 1183 -8.90 -20.35 20.15
CA PRO A 1183 -8.24 -20.23 21.44
C PRO A 1183 -7.03 -19.28 21.41
N ALA A 1184 -6.68 -18.72 22.57
CA ALA A 1184 -5.47 -17.93 22.74
C ALA A 1184 -4.24 -18.78 22.45
N SER A 1185 -3.21 -18.18 21.84
CA SER A 1185 -1.92 -18.84 21.59
C SER A 1185 -2.09 -20.20 20.90
N SER A 1186 -2.77 -20.25 19.76
CA SER A 1186 -3.10 -21.50 19.07
C SER A 1186 -2.98 -21.40 17.56
N VAL A 1187 -2.87 -22.57 16.92
CA VAL A 1187 -2.94 -22.74 15.46
C VAL A 1187 -4.11 -23.66 15.16
N MET A 1188 -4.94 -23.27 14.20
CA MET A 1188 -6.08 -24.05 13.75
C MET A 1188 -6.03 -24.32 12.25
N THR A 1189 -6.40 -25.52 11.86
CA THR A 1189 -6.58 -25.92 10.46
C THR A 1189 -8.02 -26.32 10.22
N PHE A 1190 -8.59 -25.89 9.10
CA PHE A 1190 -9.92 -26.25 8.66
C PHE A 1190 -9.83 -26.93 7.30
N GLU A 1191 -10.33 -28.15 7.20
CA GLU A 1191 -10.59 -28.82 5.92
C GLU A 1191 -12.07 -28.66 5.59
N ILE A 1192 -12.34 -27.94 4.51
CA ILE A 1192 -13.68 -27.57 4.07
C ILE A 1192 -13.96 -28.32 2.78
N GLN A 1193 -14.85 -29.30 2.84
CA GLN A 1193 -15.19 -30.16 1.71
C GLN A 1193 -16.31 -29.56 0.86
N GLY A 1194 -16.29 -29.88 -0.44
CA GLY A 1194 -17.35 -29.50 -1.38
C GLY A 1194 -17.38 -28.01 -1.69
N VAL A 1195 -16.21 -27.38 -1.79
CA VAL A 1195 -16.01 -25.97 -2.18
C VAL A 1195 -15.94 -25.87 -3.71
N GLU A 1196 -16.82 -25.06 -4.32
CA GLU A 1196 -17.03 -24.96 -5.78
C GLU A 1196 -16.77 -23.60 -6.41
#